data_AF-I3EGS8-F1
#
_entry.id   AF-I3EGS8-F1
#
_cell.length_a   1.000
_cell.length_b   1.000
_cell.length_c   1.000
_cell.angle_alpha   90.00
_cell.angle_beta   90.00
_cell.angle_gamma   90.00
#
_symmetry.space_group_name_H-M   'P 1'
#
loop_
_entity.id
_entity.type
_entity.pdbx_description
1 polymer ?
#
loop_
_entity_poly.entity_id
_entity_poly.type
_entity_poly.pdbx_seq_one_letter_code
_entity_poly.pdbx_strand_id
1 'polypeptide(L)'
;MIDLHLKFIKNNEEITVKQEKTKNIINFFINNRNNPIIEKYNYTEPETYENFYTAKFLYNPKILIYSYIYEHITKKEEMLGFIRTVYDLLYECMNTPIYTTKNTKKTDISILSNTKKFANSLYKKYFIEVLPSNRIFRYSPVNELVKYKNRTISNNLPIILHNPNVTLNREYIQPTGGIWLLKLIKCITYNPITHKYTTDHLPNANFKLINFIKKVKNYFPTDLSTEIGKTWNSSFYGIINENSALFNTQGIISTLEVISKLTSNHTRNKHFIMFKENIRKYGNTGMLYKEIELYTKEFLKPLFKSYYLFPNTENKNTKDLDIKIFIENFSILNIPKNKTYDVFGKIFIRFITHEQEEGIILDINESGIDFYTEKRKIHQLPDTAEHWLRYKVDYVKKRNKNFYGFLFLNFLKMQLRLLNKENTGNINYLIETVNLIINNDKNKVDRLFLGGRIENIFYKEDILVCYLLHIVYLKKSKLSTQFITNILGSEELSDHCVQSILLPIVIYTGIYSECKKLLHLDLLHNYLNIPIHITQLLKILEYLISINSPEILTQWFKSFIGLDWPNTYSVYELLKYAPIKIKLGVLDCISNNGNTVDYIKKLVKIVKKTKNIRYNGNCHIRKSNEIFLIFLGISCHNKTKYTNIIKYCYDSIVYNNSITLIYTGDTSPVYIRTVYQVLVQEKMRLCVKSSGIRKYKAVLYSYRIYLDK
;
A
#
# COMPACT_ATOMS: atom_id res chain seq x y z
N MET A 1 -46.28 11.09 8.12
CA MET A 1 -45.62 9.86 7.62
C MET A 1 -44.94 10.21 6.30
N ILE A 2 -43.67 9.83 6.10
CA ILE A 2 -42.98 10.03 4.83
C ILE A 2 -43.39 8.88 3.90
N ASP A 3 -44.01 9.19 2.76
CA ASP A 3 -44.22 8.22 1.68
C ASP A 3 -43.13 8.40 0.62
N LEU A 4 -42.36 7.34 0.40
CA LEU A 4 -41.24 7.30 -0.53
C LEU A 4 -41.56 6.29 -1.62
N HIS A 5 -41.88 6.83 -2.79
CA HIS A 5 -42.14 6.08 -4.00
C HIS A 5 -41.08 6.44 -5.03
N LEU A 6 -40.41 5.43 -5.58
CA LEU A 6 -39.58 5.59 -6.77
C LEU A 6 -40.42 5.24 -8.00
N LYS A 7 -40.51 6.19 -8.93
CA LYS A 7 -41.12 6.02 -10.24
C LYS A 7 -40.03 5.73 -11.24
N PHE A 8 -40.15 4.63 -11.98
CA PHE A 8 -39.26 4.35 -13.10
C PHE A 8 -40.02 3.67 -14.24
N ILE A 9 -39.58 3.98 -15.46
CA ILE A 9 -40.19 3.48 -16.69
C ILE A 9 -39.54 2.14 -17.03
N LYS A 10 -40.33 1.08 -17.08
CA LYS A 10 -39.91 -0.24 -17.56
C LYS A 10 -40.91 -0.66 -18.62
N ASN A 11 -40.44 -0.98 -19.84
CA ASN A 11 -41.30 -1.34 -20.97
C ASN A 11 -42.41 -0.31 -21.27
N ASN A 12 -42.10 0.98 -21.27
CA ASN A 12 -43.06 2.08 -21.46
C ASN A 12 -44.20 2.19 -20.43
N GLU A 13 -44.14 1.44 -19.32
CA GLU A 13 -45.07 1.56 -18.20
C GLU A 13 -44.39 2.20 -16.99
N GLU A 14 -45.09 3.12 -16.34
CA GLU A 14 -44.63 3.80 -15.13
C GLU A 14 -44.86 2.89 -13.92
N ILE A 15 -43.79 2.27 -13.41
CA ILE A 15 -43.86 1.41 -12.23
C ILE A 15 -43.50 2.24 -11.00
N THR A 16 -44.37 2.17 -9.99
CA THR A 16 -44.17 2.85 -8.72
C THR A 16 -43.77 1.84 -7.65
N VAL A 17 -42.53 1.91 -7.16
CA VAL A 17 -42.02 0.98 -6.11
C VAL A 17 -41.90 1.70 -4.78
N LYS A 18 -42.59 1.17 -3.77
CA LYS A 18 -42.57 1.66 -2.38
C LYS A 18 -41.24 1.30 -1.71
N GLN A 19 -40.54 2.28 -1.17
CA GLN A 19 -39.22 2.11 -0.56
C GLN A 19 -39.31 1.80 0.94
N GLU A 20 -39.92 0.66 1.30
CA GLU A 20 -40.28 0.33 2.68
C GLU A 20 -39.06 0.18 3.60
N LYS A 21 -37.96 -0.42 3.12
CA LYS A 21 -36.70 -0.53 3.86
C LYS A 21 -36.10 0.86 4.18
N THR A 22 -36.03 1.73 3.18
CA THR A 22 -35.54 3.11 3.33
C THR A 22 -36.42 3.91 4.28
N LYS A 23 -37.74 3.76 4.17
CA LYS A 23 -38.73 4.36 5.09
C LYS A 23 -38.49 3.92 6.53
N ASN A 24 -38.27 2.63 6.77
CA ASN A 24 -38.00 2.10 8.10
C ASN A 24 -36.70 2.66 8.69
N ILE A 25 -35.65 2.77 7.88
CA ILE A 25 -34.37 3.36 8.29
C ILE A 25 -34.56 4.84 8.66
N ILE A 26 -35.21 5.63 7.81
CA ILE A 26 -35.49 7.04 8.08
C ILE A 26 -36.32 7.20 9.36
N ASN A 27 -37.37 6.39 9.54
CA ASN A 27 -38.21 6.43 10.73
C ASN A 27 -37.44 6.04 11.99
N PHE A 28 -36.57 5.02 11.94
CA PHE A 28 -35.70 4.65 13.05
C PHE A 28 -34.87 5.85 13.53
N PHE A 29 -34.25 6.58 12.59
CA PHE A 29 -33.44 7.75 12.92
C PHE A 29 -34.27 8.95 13.42
N ILE A 30 -35.45 9.19 12.85
CA ILE A 30 -36.39 10.21 13.35
C ILE A 30 -36.76 9.92 14.80
N ASN A 31 -37.10 8.66 15.11
CA ASN A 31 -37.52 8.24 16.44
C ASN A 31 -36.37 8.33 17.46
N ASN A 32 -35.13 8.10 17.03
CA ASN A 32 -33.95 8.10 17.90
C ASN A 32 -33.18 9.43 17.92
N ARG A 33 -33.68 10.50 17.28
CA ARG A 33 -32.96 11.78 17.16
C ARG A 33 -32.62 12.45 18.51
N ASN A 34 -33.46 12.23 19.52
CA ASN A 34 -33.34 12.78 20.87
C ASN A 34 -33.15 11.68 21.92
N ASN A 35 -32.55 10.54 21.55
CA ASN A 35 -32.37 9.43 22.47
C ASN A 35 -31.48 9.88 23.67
N PRO A 36 -31.90 9.70 24.93
CA PRO A 36 -31.16 10.14 26.12
C PRO A 36 -29.73 9.61 26.20
N ILE A 37 -29.44 8.49 25.55
CA ILE A 37 -28.09 7.91 25.45
C ILE A 37 -27.11 8.88 24.78
N ILE A 38 -27.57 9.72 23.84
CA ILE A 38 -26.75 10.69 23.11
C ILE A 38 -26.15 11.71 24.07
N GLU A 39 -26.97 12.28 24.95
CA GLU A 39 -26.55 13.26 25.96
C GLU A 39 -25.74 12.59 27.07
N LYS A 40 -26.22 11.44 27.58
CA LYS A 40 -25.58 10.70 28.68
C LYS A 40 -24.12 10.35 28.41
N TYR A 41 -23.77 9.98 27.17
CA TYR A 41 -22.41 9.59 26.80
C TYR A 41 -21.65 10.65 25.98
N ASN A 42 -22.28 11.80 25.74
CA ASN A 42 -21.78 12.90 24.94
C ASN A 42 -21.38 12.47 23.51
N TYR A 43 -22.31 11.82 22.81
CA TYR A 43 -22.18 11.41 21.40
C TYR A 43 -22.59 12.55 20.45
N THR A 44 -21.95 13.69 20.61
CA THR A 44 -22.27 14.94 19.92
C THR A 44 -21.18 15.32 18.91
N GLU A 45 -21.47 16.30 18.06
CA GLU A 45 -20.46 16.91 17.19
C GLU A 45 -19.41 17.60 18.08
N PRO A 46 -18.10 17.40 17.83
CA PRO A 46 -17.05 17.98 18.65
C PRO A 46 -16.94 19.49 18.44
N GLU A 47 -16.83 20.23 19.53
CA GLU A 47 -16.63 21.68 19.53
C GLU A 47 -15.15 22.09 19.43
N THR A 48 -14.24 21.17 19.78
CA THR A 48 -12.79 21.37 19.71
C THR A 48 -12.13 20.25 18.94
N TYR A 49 -10.94 20.53 18.38
CA TYR A 49 -10.15 19.51 17.69
C TYR A 49 -9.69 18.38 18.65
N GLU A 50 -9.49 18.69 19.94
CA GLU A 50 -9.19 17.69 20.96
C GLU A 50 -10.37 16.74 21.19
N ASN A 51 -11.60 17.29 21.28
CA ASN A 51 -12.82 16.48 21.37
C ASN A 51 -13.04 15.65 20.11
N PHE A 52 -12.74 16.19 18.92
CA PHE A 52 -12.77 15.45 17.67
C PHE A 52 -11.86 14.22 17.73
N TYR A 53 -10.65 14.39 18.25
CA TYR A 53 -9.66 13.31 18.39
C TYR A 53 -10.09 12.21 19.37
N THR A 54 -11.17 12.40 20.15
CA THR A 54 -11.75 11.32 20.96
C THR A 54 -12.57 10.31 20.16
N ALA A 55 -12.94 10.63 18.91
CA ALA A 55 -13.77 9.84 18.02
C ALA A 55 -15.18 9.47 18.55
N LYS A 56 -15.61 10.01 19.70
CA LYS A 56 -16.95 9.75 20.28
C LYS A 56 -18.10 10.14 19.35
N PHE A 57 -17.87 11.13 18.49
CA PHE A 57 -18.85 11.59 17.52
C PHE A 57 -19.26 10.50 16.52
N LEU A 58 -18.49 9.42 16.35
CA LEU A 58 -18.87 8.29 15.49
C LEU A 58 -20.16 7.58 15.95
N TYR A 59 -20.50 7.69 17.24
CA TYR A 59 -21.76 7.17 17.79
C TYR A 59 -22.93 8.15 17.68
N ASN A 60 -22.72 9.33 17.09
CA ASN A 60 -23.79 10.28 16.84
C ASN A 60 -24.73 9.71 15.75
N PRO A 61 -26.06 9.62 15.98
CA PRO A 61 -26.99 9.11 14.99
C PRO A 61 -26.91 9.82 13.63
N LYS A 62 -26.61 11.13 13.60
CA LYS A 62 -26.40 11.87 12.34
C LYS A 62 -25.24 11.32 11.53
N ILE A 63 -24.16 10.92 12.20
CA ILE A 63 -22.99 10.34 11.55
C ILE A 63 -23.32 8.95 11.00
N LEU A 64 -24.07 8.14 11.74
CA LEU A 64 -24.54 6.84 11.26
C LEU A 64 -25.43 6.97 10.01
N ILE A 65 -26.31 7.98 9.96
CA ILE A 65 -27.09 8.31 8.76
C ILE A 65 -26.18 8.67 7.60
N TYR A 66 -25.20 9.54 7.82
CA TYR A 66 -24.25 9.91 6.77
C TYR A 66 -23.47 8.70 6.27
N SER A 67 -22.99 7.84 7.16
CA SER A 67 -22.31 6.60 6.78
C SER A 67 -23.18 5.71 5.90
N TYR A 68 -24.46 5.55 6.24
CA TYR A 68 -25.41 4.78 5.43
C TYR A 68 -25.63 5.41 4.04
N ILE A 69 -25.79 6.72 3.96
CA ILE A 69 -25.92 7.42 2.67
C ILE A 69 -24.65 7.25 1.83
N TYR A 70 -23.47 7.40 2.44
CA TYR A 70 -22.18 7.23 1.78
C TYR A 70 -21.92 5.79 1.31
N GLU A 71 -22.47 4.77 1.99
CA GLU A 71 -22.40 3.38 1.54
C GLU A 71 -23.14 3.19 0.20
N HIS A 72 -24.21 3.95 -0.03
CA HIS A 72 -25.02 3.86 -1.24
C HIS A 72 -24.61 4.85 -2.34
N ILE A 73 -23.96 5.97 -2.01
CA ILE A 73 -23.36 6.89 -2.99
C ILE A 73 -21.92 6.43 -3.27
N THR A 74 -21.78 5.57 -4.28
CA THR A 74 -20.49 4.91 -4.59
C THR A 74 -19.67 5.68 -5.62
N LYS A 75 -20.27 6.62 -6.38
CA LYS A 75 -19.58 7.39 -7.42
C LYS A 75 -19.30 8.83 -7.00
N LYS A 76 -18.11 9.32 -7.38
CA LYS A 76 -17.70 10.70 -7.13
C LYS A 76 -18.65 11.70 -7.79
N GLU A 77 -19.10 11.40 -9.00
CA GLU A 77 -19.97 12.26 -9.81
C GLU A 77 -21.34 12.41 -9.14
N GLU A 78 -21.88 11.32 -8.61
CA GLU A 78 -23.15 11.30 -7.86
C GLU A 78 -23.04 12.13 -6.58
N MET A 79 -21.93 11.99 -5.83
CA MET A 79 -21.67 12.80 -4.64
C MET A 79 -21.50 14.29 -4.98
N LEU A 80 -20.78 14.61 -6.07
CA LEU A 80 -20.62 15.99 -6.53
C LEU A 80 -21.95 16.60 -6.97
N GLY A 81 -22.80 15.81 -7.66
CA GLY A 81 -24.16 16.21 -8.01
C GLY A 81 -24.98 16.53 -6.77
N PHE A 82 -24.99 15.63 -5.79
CA PHE A 82 -25.69 15.83 -4.52
C PHE A 82 -25.22 17.11 -3.79
N ILE A 83 -23.90 17.30 -3.62
CA ILE A 83 -23.33 18.49 -2.96
C ILE A 83 -23.73 19.76 -3.70
N ARG A 84 -23.65 19.75 -5.04
CA ARG A 84 -23.99 20.91 -5.87
C ARG A 84 -25.47 21.26 -5.74
N THR A 85 -26.36 20.29 -5.80
CA THR A 85 -27.80 20.51 -5.61
C THR A 85 -28.11 21.09 -4.23
N VAL A 86 -27.50 20.57 -3.16
CA VAL A 86 -27.69 21.13 -1.81
C VAL A 86 -27.14 22.56 -1.72
N TYR A 87 -25.98 22.82 -2.32
CA TYR A 87 -25.40 24.16 -2.40
C TYR A 87 -26.34 25.14 -3.12
N ASP A 88 -26.80 24.79 -4.32
CA ASP A 88 -27.63 25.64 -5.17
C ASP A 88 -28.96 25.97 -4.46
N LEU A 89 -29.61 24.97 -3.83
CA LEU A 89 -30.83 25.17 -3.05
C LEU A 89 -30.63 26.13 -1.86
N LEU A 90 -29.55 25.95 -1.10
CA LEU A 90 -29.24 26.83 0.03
C LEU A 90 -28.92 28.24 -0.45
N TYR A 91 -28.15 28.37 -1.53
CA TYR A 91 -27.79 29.65 -2.14
C TYR A 91 -29.04 30.39 -2.64
N GLU A 92 -29.94 29.69 -3.33
CA GLU A 92 -31.21 30.23 -3.79
C GLU A 92 -32.04 30.73 -2.61
N CYS A 93 -32.23 29.91 -1.56
CA CYS A 93 -32.95 30.28 -0.35
C CYS A 93 -32.36 31.53 0.34
N MET A 94 -31.03 31.63 0.45
CA MET A 94 -30.36 32.79 1.04
C MET A 94 -30.57 34.07 0.21
N ASN A 95 -30.54 33.94 -1.12
CA ASN A 95 -30.61 35.07 -2.05
C ASN A 95 -32.03 35.40 -2.52
N THR A 96 -33.04 34.59 -2.17
CA THR A 96 -34.44 34.81 -2.58
C THR A 96 -34.90 36.20 -2.14
N PRO A 97 -35.12 37.17 -3.05
CA PRO A 97 -35.51 38.53 -2.65
C PRO A 97 -36.81 38.53 -1.83
N ILE A 98 -36.83 39.30 -0.74
CA ILE A 98 -38.05 39.50 0.06
C ILE A 98 -38.85 40.58 -0.66
N TYR A 99 -39.83 40.18 -1.47
CA TYR A 99 -40.73 41.12 -2.11
C TYR A 99 -41.86 41.50 -1.16
N THR A 100 -41.97 42.78 -0.86
CA THR A 100 -43.12 43.35 -0.15
C THR A 100 -44.11 43.90 -1.19
N THR A 101 -45.04 43.07 -1.65
CA THR A 101 -46.23 43.58 -2.37
C THR A 101 -47.31 43.96 -1.36
N LYS A 102 -48.21 44.90 -1.70
CA LYS A 102 -49.29 45.38 -0.80
C LYS A 102 -50.18 44.27 -0.21
N ASN A 103 -50.13 43.04 -0.74
CA ASN A 103 -50.89 41.86 -0.31
C ASN A 103 -50.08 40.78 0.45
N THR A 104 -48.77 40.98 0.71
CA THR A 104 -47.97 40.00 1.46
C THR A 104 -48.21 40.09 2.97
N LYS A 105 -48.62 38.98 3.60
CA LYS A 105 -48.90 38.95 5.04
C LYS A 105 -47.60 39.04 5.84
N LYS A 106 -47.61 39.71 7.00
CA LYS A 106 -46.46 39.78 7.94
C LYS A 106 -45.91 38.38 8.29
N THR A 107 -46.76 37.37 8.36
CA THR A 107 -46.40 35.97 8.60
C THR A 107 -45.46 35.44 7.51
N ASP A 108 -45.74 35.71 6.24
CA ASP A 108 -44.98 35.16 5.11
C ASP A 108 -43.58 35.77 5.03
N ILE A 109 -43.47 37.07 5.32
CA ILE A 109 -42.19 37.79 5.43
C ILE A 109 -41.36 37.23 6.59
N SER A 110 -41.99 36.96 7.74
CA SER A 110 -41.30 36.40 8.92
C SER A 110 -40.79 34.97 8.66
N ILE A 111 -41.59 34.15 7.97
CA ILE A 111 -41.24 32.79 7.57
C ILE A 111 -40.06 32.85 6.61
N LEU A 112 -40.11 33.66 5.55
CA LEU A 112 -39.04 33.77 4.56
C LEU A 112 -37.73 34.30 5.17
N SER A 113 -37.81 35.30 6.07
CA SER A 113 -36.69 35.79 6.88
C SER A 113 -36.05 34.66 7.70
N ASN A 114 -36.88 33.88 8.39
CA ASN A 114 -36.41 32.76 9.21
C ASN A 114 -35.79 31.65 8.35
N THR A 115 -36.37 31.37 7.17
CA THR A 115 -35.82 30.43 6.19
C THR A 115 -34.45 30.88 5.70
N LYS A 116 -34.26 32.18 5.38
CA LYS A 116 -32.95 32.74 5.02
C LYS A 116 -31.91 32.60 6.13
N LYS A 117 -32.27 33.00 7.35
CA LYS A 117 -31.40 32.88 8.53
C LYS A 117 -31.01 31.43 8.76
N PHE A 118 -31.97 30.52 8.65
CA PHE A 118 -31.75 29.08 8.77
C PHE A 118 -30.82 28.56 7.66
N ALA A 119 -31.08 28.88 6.39
CA ALA A 119 -30.24 28.49 5.26
C ALA A 119 -28.80 28.99 5.41
N ASN A 120 -28.61 30.25 5.84
CA ASN A 120 -27.28 30.81 6.11
C ASN A 120 -26.58 30.10 7.28
N SER A 121 -27.32 29.73 8.33
CA SER A 121 -26.78 28.95 9.43
C SER A 121 -26.33 27.56 8.99
N LEU A 122 -27.11 26.88 8.13
CA LEU A 122 -26.73 25.59 7.54
C LEU A 122 -25.50 25.76 6.64
N TYR A 123 -25.47 26.79 5.81
CA TYR A 123 -24.34 27.06 4.92
C TYR A 123 -23.04 27.20 5.71
N LYS A 124 -22.99 28.08 6.72
CA LYS A 124 -21.82 28.28 7.58
C LYS A 124 -21.44 27.03 8.39
N LYS A 125 -22.42 26.20 8.73
CA LYS A 125 -22.21 24.99 9.50
C LYS A 125 -21.60 23.85 8.67
N TYR A 126 -22.10 23.64 7.45
CA TYR A 126 -21.79 22.46 6.63
C TYR A 126 -20.79 22.73 5.49
N PHE A 127 -20.67 23.97 5.01
CA PHE A 127 -19.72 24.33 3.97
C PHE A 127 -18.47 24.99 4.55
N ILE A 128 -17.32 24.60 4.01
CA ILE A 128 -16.02 25.18 4.34
C ILE A 128 -15.79 26.33 3.35
N GLU A 129 -15.51 27.53 3.84
CA GLU A 129 -15.00 28.63 3.01
C GLU A 129 -13.61 28.26 2.47
N VAL A 130 -13.60 27.57 1.35
CA VAL A 130 -12.41 27.41 0.54
C VAL A 130 -12.34 28.69 -0.30
N LEU A 131 -11.38 29.58 0.00
CA LEU A 131 -10.95 30.56 -0.98
C LEU A 131 -10.86 29.85 -2.32
N PRO A 132 -11.26 30.46 -3.45
CA PRO A 132 -10.96 29.93 -4.76
C PRO A 132 -9.44 29.95 -4.90
N SER A 133 -8.76 28.97 -4.29
CA SER A 133 -7.42 28.60 -4.68
C SER A 133 -7.58 28.23 -6.12
N ASN A 134 -6.92 29.03 -6.96
CA ASN A 134 -6.74 28.83 -8.38
C ASN A 134 -6.94 27.38 -8.78
N ARG A 135 -7.61 27.17 -9.91
CA ARG A 135 -8.01 25.91 -10.57
C ARG A 135 -6.87 24.88 -10.81
N ILE A 136 -5.77 24.98 -10.09
CA ILE A 136 -4.54 24.22 -10.16
C ILE A 136 -4.69 23.03 -9.23
N PHE A 137 -5.33 21.97 -9.72
CA PHE A 137 -5.04 20.59 -9.30
C PHE A 137 -5.98 19.64 -10.03
N ARG A 138 -5.98 19.66 -11.36
CA ARG A 138 -6.70 18.61 -12.06
C ARG A 138 -6.05 18.15 -13.37
N TYR A 139 -5.98 16.82 -13.44
CA TYR A 139 -6.05 15.97 -14.63
C TYR A 139 -4.73 15.55 -15.26
N SER A 140 -4.34 14.33 -14.91
CA SER A 140 -3.42 13.49 -15.69
C SER A 140 -3.89 12.03 -15.60
N PRO A 141 -3.71 11.21 -16.64
CA PRO A 141 -4.02 9.76 -16.64
C PRO A 141 -3.24 8.99 -15.59
N VAL A 142 -2.06 9.50 -15.22
CA VAL A 142 -1.27 8.90 -14.14
C VAL A 142 -2.05 8.99 -12.83
N ASN A 143 -2.86 10.03 -12.59
CA ASN A 143 -3.75 10.09 -11.43
C ASN A 143 -4.87 9.03 -11.45
N GLU A 144 -5.35 8.62 -12.63
CA GLU A 144 -6.28 7.49 -12.80
C GLU A 144 -5.61 6.12 -12.52
N LEU A 145 -4.27 6.04 -12.67
CA LEU A 145 -3.47 4.86 -12.35
C LEU A 145 -3.00 4.84 -10.88
N VAL A 146 -2.67 6.00 -10.30
CA VAL A 146 -2.16 6.18 -8.94
C VAL A 146 -3.23 5.97 -7.87
N LYS A 147 -4.53 6.07 -8.22
CA LYS A 147 -5.64 5.61 -7.36
C LYS A 147 -5.45 4.16 -6.85
N TYR A 148 -4.59 3.38 -7.50
CA TYR A 148 -4.34 1.96 -7.21
C TYR A 148 -2.90 1.64 -6.77
N LYS A 149 -2.09 2.64 -6.37
CA LYS A 149 -0.70 2.42 -5.90
C LYS A 149 -0.54 1.54 -4.64
N ASN A 150 -1.63 1.00 -4.08
CA ASN A 150 -1.59 0.02 -2.99
C ASN A 150 -1.56 -1.45 -3.45
N ARG A 151 -1.43 -1.74 -4.75
CA ARG A 151 -1.24 -3.11 -5.26
C ARG A 151 0.09 -3.25 -5.99
N THR A 152 1.19 -3.20 -5.26
CA THR A 152 2.40 -3.93 -5.66
C THR A 152 2.14 -5.41 -5.38
N ILE A 153 1.42 -6.08 -6.28
CA ILE A 153 1.69 -7.51 -6.46
C ILE A 153 3.07 -7.52 -7.08
N SER A 154 4.07 -8.02 -6.36
CA SER A 154 5.34 -8.32 -7.00
C SER A 154 5.04 -9.19 -8.20
N ASN A 155 5.49 -8.81 -9.40
CA ASN A 155 5.53 -9.71 -10.55
C ASN A 155 6.60 -10.82 -10.35
N ASN A 156 6.86 -11.22 -9.10
CA ASN A 156 7.58 -12.43 -8.79
C ASN A 156 6.73 -13.58 -9.32
N LEU A 157 7.13 -14.07 -10.49
CA LEU A 157 6.86 -15.41 -10.96
C LEU A 157 6.89 -16.38 -9.77
N PRO A 158 5.85 -17.21 -9.54
CA PRO A 158 6.16 -18.55 -9.12
C PRO A 158 6.95 -19.15 -10.27
N ILE A 159 8.26 -19.37 -10.07
CA ILE A 159 9.02 -20.31 -10.88
C ILE A 159 8.36 -21.67 -10.61
N ILE A 160 7.37 -22.03 -11.42
CA ILE A 160 6.88 -23.41 -11.45
C ILE A 160 7.94 -24.18 -12.23
N LEU A 161 8.83 -24.84 -11.49
CA LEU A 161 9.58 -25.97 -12.01
C LEU A 161 8.56 -26.91 -12.67
N HIS A 162 8.77 -27.19 -13.94
CA HIS A 162 7.97 -28.09 -14.77
C HIS A 162 7.84 -29.44 -14.05
N ASN A 163 6.76 -29.63 -13.30
CA ASN A 163 6.41 -30.94 -12.75
C ASN A 163 5.32 -31.50 -13.68
N PRO A 164 5.65 -32.46 -14.57
CA PRO A 164 4.72 -32.93 -15.61
C PRO A 164 3.48 -33.66 -15.09
N ASN A 165 3.35 -33.85 -13.76
CA ASN A 165 2.29 -34.65 -13.15
C ASN A 165 1.24 -33.86 -12.36
N VAL A 166 1.11 -32.54 -12.56
CA VAL A 166 -0.02 -31.78 -12.01
C VAL A 166 -0.91 -31.32 -13.18
N THR A 167 -2.03 -32.00 -13.37
CA THR A 167 -3.15 -31.54 -14.20
C THR A 167 -3.80 -30.32 -13.53
N LEU A 168 -3.17 -29.16 -13.68
CA LEU A 168 -3.81 -27.88 -13.37
C LEU A 168 -4.89 -27.60 -14.42
N ASN A 169 -6.13 -27.42 -13.95
CA ASN A 169 -7.27 -26.95 -14.73
C ASN A 169 -6.85 -25.74 -15.59
N ARG A 170 -7.05 -25.85 -16.91
CA ARG A 170 -6.67 -24.85 -17.92
C ARG A 170 -7.35 -23.48 -17.76
N GLU A 171 -8.25 -23.33 -16.78
CA GLU A 171 -8.95 -22.07 -16.47
C GLU A 171 -8.14 -21.08 -15.61
N TYR A 172 -7.02 -21.50 -15.01
CA TYR A 172 -6.18 -20.67 -14.13
C TYR A 172 -4.87 -20.17 -14.74
N ILE A 173 -4.67 -20.34 -16.05
CA ILE A 173 -3.54 -19.73 -16.74
C ILE A 173 -3.87 -18.24 -16.92
N GLN A 174 -3.63 -17.42 -15.89
CA GLN A 174 -3.59 -15.96 -16.05
C GLN A 174 -2.36 -15.61 -16.89
N PRO A 175 -2.52 -15.09 -18.11
CA PRO A 175 -1.40 -14.62 -18.89
C PRO A 175 -1.05 -13.21 -18.42
N THR A 176 -0.07 -13.12 -17.52
CA THR A 176 0.49 -11.87 -17.00
C THR A 176 0.97 -10.92 -18.11
N GLY A 177 1.28 -11.46 -19.30
CA GLY A 177 1.71 -10.70 -20.48
C GLY A 177 0.69 -9.71 -21.06
N GLY A 178 -0.60 -9.77 -20.71
CA GLY A 178 -1.61 -8.83 -21.22
C GLY A 178 -1.83 -7.57 -20.38
N ILE A 179 -1.37 -7.55 -19.12
CA ILE A 179 -1.74 -6.51 -18.13
C ILE A 179 -1.03 -5.18 -18.40
N TRP A 180 0.28 -5.20 -18.69
CA TRP A 180 1.03 -3.98 -19.00
C TRP A 180 0.45 -3.29 -20.24
N LEU A 181 0.03 -4.08 -21.24
CA LEU A 181 -0.56 -3.58 -22.47
C LEU A 181 -1.94 -2.98 -22.23
N LEU A 182 -2.78 -3.61 -21.41
CA LEU A 182 -4.05 -3.05 -20.97
C LEU A 182 -3.86 -1.69 -20.29
N LYS A 183 -2.87 -1.57 -19.39
CA LYS A 183 -2.52 -0.31 -18.71
C LYS A 183 -2.03 0.76 -19.69
N LEU A 184 -1.25 0.38 -20.70
CA LEU A 184 -0.76 1.29 -21.73
C LEU A 184 -1.89 1.76 -22.65
N ILE A 185 -2.74 0.85 -23.14
CA ILE A 185 -3.91 1.17 -23.97
C ILE A 185 -4.89 2.08 -23.22
N LYS A 186 -5.08 1.86 -21.91
CA LYS A 186 -5.82 2.78 -21.05
C LYS A 186 -5.26 4.20 -21.16
N CYS A 187 -3.94 4.37 -21.13
CA CYS A 187 -3.30 5.68 -21.24
C CYS A 187 -3.48 6.29 -22.64
N ILE A 188 -3.26 5.51 -23.71
CA ILE A 188 -3.37 5.98 -25.10
C ILE A 188 -4.79 6.46 -25.40
N THR A 189 -5.80 5.68 -25.00
CA THR A 189 -7.19 5.92 -25.38
C THR A 189 -7.93 6.92 -24.48
N TYR A 190 -7.37 7.28 -23.32
CA TYR A 190 -8.02 8.22 -22.41
C TYR A 190 -8.02 9.64 -22.96
N ASN A 191 -9.20 10.26 -23.04
CA ASN A 191 -9.36 11.66 -23.35
C ASN A 191 -9.55 12.47 -22.05
N PRO A 192 -8.59 13.35 -21.69
CA PRO A 192 -8.63 14.09 -20.43
C PRO A 192 -9.74 15.15 -20.38
N ILE A 193 -10.30 15.56 -21.52
CA ILE A 193 -11.36 16.59 -21.63
C ILE A 193 -12.72 15.97 -21.36
N THR A 194 -13.03 14.88 -22.06
CA THR A 194 -14.33 14.22 -21.95
C THR A 194 -14.39 13.21 -20.80
N HIS A 195 -13.25 12.93 -20.17
CA HIS A 195 -13.06 11.89 -19.15
C HIS A 195 -13.53 10.50 -19.62
N LYS A 196 -13.44 10.25 -20.93
CA LYS A 196 -13.87 9.01 -21.58
C LYS A 196 -12.74 8.43 -22.41
N TYR A 197 -12.88 7.16 -22.74
CA TYR A 197 -11.94 6.46 -23.60
C TYR A 197 -12.42 6.52 -25.05
N THR A 198 -11.51 6.85 -25.96
CA THR A 198 -11.78 6.98 -27.39
C THR A 198 -10.57 6.51 -28.21
N THR A 199 -10.87 6.01 -29.41
CA THR A 199 -9.88 5.65 -30.44
C THR A 199 -9.90 6.63 -31.62
N ASP A 200 -10.66 7.73 -31.56
CA ASP A 200 -10.90 8.62 -32.71
C ASP A 200 -9.61 9.27 -33.25
N HIS A 201 -8.62 9.45 -32.38
CA HIS A 201 -7.29 9.98 -32.73
C HIS A 201 -6.35 8.92 -33.34
N LEU A 202 -6.77 7.65 -33.38
CA LEU A 202 -6.04 6.52 -33.94
C LEU A 202 -6.73 6.09 -35.25
N PRO A 203 -6.46 6.76 -36.40
CA PRO A 203 -7.21 6.56 -37.64
C PRO A 203 -7.16 5.13 -38.17
N ASN A 204 -6.08 4.39 -37.84
CA ASN A 204 -5.83 3.03 -38.30
C ASN A 204 -5.82 2.02 -37.13
N ALA A 205 -6.51 2.27 -36.02
CA ALA A 205 -6.59 1.32 -34.92
C ALA A 205 -7.26 0.00 -35.35
N ASN A 206 -6.82 -1.11 -34.75
CA ASN A 206 -7.42 -2.42 -35.01
C ASN A 206 -8.90 -2.43 -34.59
N PHE A 207 -9.78 -3.00 -35.42
CA PHE A 207 -11.23 -3.04 -35.15
C PHE A 207 -11.57 -3.74 -33.83
N LYS A 208 -10.80 -4.75 -33.40
CA LYS A 208 -10.98 -5.44 -32.11
C LYS A 208 -10.67 -4.49 -30.93
N LEU A 209 -9.66 -3.62 -31.06
CA LEU A 209 -9.37 -2.56 -30.07
C LEU A 209 -10.51 -1.53 -30.05
N ILE A 210 -10.97 -1.05 -31.21
CA ILE A 210 -12.08 -0.08 -31.31
C ILE A 210 -13.33 -0.64 -30.61
N ASN A 211 -13.68 -1.90 -30.89
CA ASN A 211 -14.83 -2.55 -30.29
C ASN A 211 -14.69 -2.74 -28.77
N PHE A 212 -13.47 -3.06 -28.29
CA PHE A 212 -13.20 -3.11 -26.86
C PHE A 212 -13.43 -1.76 -26.19
N ILE A 213 -12.85 -0.67 -26.71
CA ILE A 213 -13.02 0.69 -26.15
C ILE A 213 -14.49 1.12 -26.16
N LYS A 214 -15.24 0.80 -27.23
CA LYS A 214 -16.69 1.06 -27.33
C LYS A 214 -17.51 0.33 -26.26
N LYS A 215 -17.11 -0.86 -25.83
CA LYS A 215 -17.77 -1.61 -24.75
C LYS A 215 -17.46 -1.01 -23.38
N VAL A 216 -16.23 -0.55 -23.20
CA VAL A 216 -15.70 -0.11 -21.91
C VAL A 216 -16.14 1.31 -21.54
N LYS A 217 -16.36 2.22 -22.52
CA LYS A 217 -16.91 3.61 -22.40
C LYS A 217 -16.47 4.43 -21.18
N ASN A 218 -16.97 4.10 -19.98
CA ASN A 218 -16.72 4.80 -18.72
C ASN A 218 -15.97 3.97 -17.66
N TYR A 219 -15.78 2.66 -17.85
CA TYR A 219 -15.24 1.74 -16.83
C TYR A 219 -14.16 0.82 -17.40
N PHE A 220 -12.89 1.22 -17.26
CA PHE A 220 -11.74 0.39 -17.60
C PHE A 220 -11.46 -0.66 -16.51
N PRO A 221 -11.21 -1.93 -16.84
CA PRO A 221 -10.97 -2.97 -15.85
C PRO A 221 -9.65 -2.75 -15.09
N THR A 222 -9.65 -3.05 -13.79
CA THR A 222 -8.49 -2.93 -12.89
C THR A 222 -7.69 -4.23 -12.76
N ASP A 223 -8.28 -5.36 -13.15
CA ASP A 223 -7.66 -6.69 -13.20
C ASP A 223 -8.27 -7.52 -14.34
N LEU A 224 -7.55 -8.58 -14.74
CA LEU A 224 -7.98 -9.49 -15.82
C LEU A 224 -9.05 -10.49 -15.38
N SER A 225 -9.36 -10.60 -14.07
CA SER A 225 -10.36 -11.53 -13.54
C SER A 225 -11.80 -11.06 -13.74
N THR A 226 -12.02 -9.75 -13.87
CA THR A 226 -13.34 -9.19 -14.21
C THR A 226 -13.87 -9.71 -15.55
N GLU A 227 -15.19 -9.69 -15.76
CA GLU A 227 -15.83 -10.03 -17.05
C GLU A 227 -15.26 -9.19 -18.22
N ILE A 228 -14.94 -7.93 -17.96
CA ILE A 228 -14.31 -7.03 -18.92
C ILE A 228 -12.83 -7.40 -19.12
N GLY A 229 -12.13 -7.85 -18.08
CA GLY A 229 -10.80 -8.46 -18.18
C GLY A 229 -10.78 -9.76 -19.01
N LYS A 230 -11.81 -10.60 -18.88
CA LYS A 230 -12.02 -11.78 -19.74
C LYS A 230 -12.32 -11.38 -21.18
N THR A 231 -13.08 -10.30 -21.38
CA THR A 231 -13.37 -9.72 -22.71
C THR A 231 -12.11 -9.14 -23.35
N TRP A 232 -11.25 -8.49 -22.56
CA TRP A 232 -9.92 -8.08 -22.98
C TRP A 232 -9.12 -9.30 -23.42
N ASN A 233 -9.01 -10.34 -22.58
CA ASN A 233 -8.29 -11.55 -22.96
C ASN A 233 -8.83 -12.15 -24.27
N SER A 234 -10.13 -12.40 -24.41
CA SER A 234 -10.67 -12.99 -25.64
C SER A 234 -10.45 -12.12 -26.89
N SER A 235 -10.65 -10.80 -26.77
CA SER A 235 -10.51 -9.86 -27.90
C SER A 235 -9.06 -9.69 -28.32
N PHE A 236 -8.12 -9.70 -27.38
CA PHE A 236 -6.69 -9.48 -27.61
C PHE A 236 -5.94 -10.76 -27.98
N TYR A 237 -6.29 -11.91 -27.38
CA TYR A 237 -5.78 -13.20 -27.82
C TYR A 237 -6.12 -13.45 -29.29
N GLY A 238 -7.31 -13.04 -29.75
CA GLY A 238 -7.66 -13.10 -31.16
C GLY A 238 -6.84 -12.19 -32.09
N ILE A 239 -6.13 -11.17 -31.59
CA ILE A 239 -5.25 -10.28 -32.39
C ILE A 239 -3.82 -10.83 -32.42
N ILE A 240 -3.36 -11.40 -31.30
CA ILE A 240 -1.97 -11.82 -31.11
C ILE A 240 -1.76 -13.29 -31.54
N ASN A 241 -2.77 -14.17 -31.40
CA ASN A 241 -2.66 -15.59 -31.77
C ASN A 241 -2.53 -15.86 -33.28
N GLU A 242 -2.86 -14.90 -34.15
CA GLU A 242 -2.65 -15.07 -35.61
C GLU A 242 -1.15 -15.15 -35.98
N ASN A 243 -0.23 -14.87 -35.04
CA ASN A 243 1.20 -15.16 -35.17
C ASN A 243 1.76 -15.63 -33.81
N SER A 244 1.71 -16.96 -33.56
CA SER A 244 2.20 -17.62 -32.33
C SER A 244 3.65 -17.27 -31.94
N ALA A 245 4.46 -16.76 -32.88
CA ALA A 245 5.82 -16.30 -32.63
C ALA A 245 5.92 -15.05 -31.73
N LEU A 246 4.89 -14.20 -31.65
CA LEU A 246 4.92 -12.95 -30.87
C LEU A 246 4.64 -13.11 -29.38
N PHE A 247 4.04 -14.24 -28.96
CA PHE A 247 3.72 -14.51 -27.56
C PHE A 247 4.97 -14.72 -26.68
N ASN A 248 6.08 -15.10 -27.30
CA ASN A 248 7.33 -15.45 -26.61
C ASN A 248 8.47 -14.44 -26.86
N THR A 249 8.20 -13.31 -27.51
CA THR A 249 9.25 -12.32 -27.76
C THR A 249 9.29 -11.25 -26.69
N GLN A 250 10.31 -11.31 -25.86
CA GLN A 250 10.63 -10.33 -24.83
C GLN A 250 11.60 -9.30 -25.43
N GLY A 251 11.34 -8.01 -25.24
CA GLY A 251 12.21 -6.93 -25.72
C GLY A 251 11.46 -5.73 -26.29
N ILE A 252 12.14 -4.60 -26.39
CA ILE A 252 11.62 -3.30 -26.84
C ILE A 252 11.08 -3.40 -28.26
N ILE A 253 11.81 -4.03 -29.19
CA ILE A 253 11.40 -4.09 -30.60
C ILE A 253 10.10 -4.88 -30.72
N SER A 254 10.03 -6.05 -30.10
CA SER A 254 8.80 -6.84 -30.09
C SER A 254 7.65 -6.17 -29.33
N THR A 255 7.94 -5.41 -28.26
CA THR A 255 6.93 -4.61 -27.55
C THR A 255 6.30 -3.57 -28.48
N LEU A 256 7.12 -2.85 -29.25
CA LEU A 256 6.65 -1.88 -30.24
C LEU A 256 5.89 -2.54 -31.38
N GLU A 257 6.29 -3.74 -31.81
CA GLU A 257 5.59 -4.53 -32.82
C GLU A 257 4.18 -4.94 -32.37
N VAL A 258 4.00 -5.30 -31.09
CA VAL A 258 2.68 -5.57 -30.52
C VAL A 258 1.83 -4.30 -30.47
N ILE A 259 2.40 -3.18 -30.00
CA ILE A 259 1.69 -1.90 -29.94
C ILE A 259 1.27 -1.48 -31.36
N SER A 260 2.15 -1.61 -32.35
CA SER A 260 1.86 -1.20 -33.73
C SER A 260 0.67 -1.94 -34.29
N LYS A 261 0.58 -3.27 -34.13
CA LYS A 261 -0.55 -4.06 -34.62
C LYS A 261 -1.91 -3.62 -34.04
N LEU A 262 -1.90 -3.02 -32.85
CA LEU A 262 -3.10 -2.56 -32.17
C LEU A 262 -3.49 -1.14 -32.59
N THR A 263 -2.51 -0.25 -32.66
CA THR A 263 -2.76 1.19 -32.84
C THR A 263 -2.68 1.65 -34.29
N SER A 264 -2.07 0.85 -35.17
CA SER A 264 -1.87 1.15 -36.58
C SER A 264 -1.94 -0.15 -37.39
N ASN A 265 -2.91 -0.30 -38.28
CA ASN A 265 -3.19 -1.53 -39.05
C ASN A 265 -2.06 -2.00 -40.02
N HIS A 266 -0.81 -1.59 -39.82
CA HIS A 266 0.37 -2.01 -40.56
C HIS A 266 0.81 -3.41 -40.13
N THR A 267 0.64 -4.37 -41.04
CA THR A 267 0.90 -5.80 -40.85
C THR A 267 2.38 -6.20 -40.93
N ARG A 268 3.33 -5.30 -41.18
CA ARG A 268 4.78 -5.57 -41.09
C ARG A 268 5.56 -4.25 -41.17
N ASN A 269 5.99 -3.71 -40.03
CA ASN A 269 6.87 -2.55 -40.06
C ASN A 269 8.29 -3.00 -40.42
N LYS A 270 8.76 -2.63 -41.62
CA LYS A 270 10.10 -3.01 -42.13
C LYS A 270 11.22 -2.62 -41.16
N HIS A 271 11.02 -1.57 -40.36
CA HIS A 271 11.96 -1.13 -39.34
C HIS A 271 12.23 -2.19 -38.26
N PHE A 272 11.23 -2.94 -37.81
CA PHE A 272 11.45 -3.97 -36.77
C PHE A 272 12.29 -5.14 -37.28
N ILE A 273 12.06 -5.56 -38.53
CA ILE A 273 12.86 -6.60 -39.20
C ILE A 273 14.29 -6.10 -39.36
N MET A 274 14.47 -4.88 -39.88
CA MET A 274 15.77 -4.24 -40.05
C MET A 274 16.54 -4.14 -38.73
N PHE A 275 15.90 -3.73 -37.62
CA PHE A 275 16.55 -3.67 -36.32
C PHE A 275 17.01 -5.06 -35.85
N LYS A 276 16.13 -6.08 -35.95
CA LYS A 276 16.47 -7.47 -35.56
C LYS A 276 17.63 -8.03 -36.41
N GLU A 277 17.68 -7.71 -37.70
CA GLU A 277 18.78 -8.10 -38.60
C GLU A 277 20.09 -7.34 -38.29
N ASN A 278 20.01 -6.04 -38.04
CA ASN A 278 21.18 -5.23 -37.69
C ASN A 278 21.80 -5.66 -36.36
N ILE A 279 20.98 -5.98 -35.35
CA ILE A 279 21.48 -6.54 -34.09
C ILE A 279 22.20 -7.87 -34.35
N ARG A 280 21.63 -8.74 -35.19
CA ARG A 280 22.24 -10.03 -35.54
C ARG A 280 23.57 -9.88 -36.27
N LYS A 281 23.70 -8.89 -37.16
CA LYS A 281 24.87 -8.71 -38.02
C LYS A 281 26.00 -7.92 -37.34
N TYR A 282 25.66 -6.91 -36.55
CA TYR A 282 26.63 -5.93 -36.02
C TYR A 282 26.72 -5.94 -34.49
N GLY A 283 25.85 -6.68 -33.80
CA GLY A 283 25.83 -6.74 -32.33
C GLY A 283 25.44 -5.40 -31.69
N ASN A 284 26.03 -5.11 -30.53
CA ASN A 284 25.79 -3.89 -29.79
C ASN A 284 26.62 -2.73 -30.35
N THR A 285 25.96 -1.76 -31.00
CA THR A 285 26.58 -0.49 -31.38
C THR A 285 25.77 0.68 -30.83
N GLY A 286 26.45 1.71 -30.32
CA GLY A 286 25.78 2.91 -29.81
C GLY A 286 24.96 3.66 -30.86
N MET A 287 25.25 3.45 -32.15
CA MET A 287 24.48 4.01 -33.26
C MET A 287 23.10 3.34 -33.40
N LEU A 288 23.04 2.01 -33.31
CA LEU A 288 21.79 1.24 -33.37
C LEU A 288 20.86 1.58 -32.20
N TYR A 289 21.40 1.83 -31.01
CA TYR A 289 20.59 2.29 -29.87
C TYR A 289 19.94 3.64 -30.10
N LYS A 290 20.69 4.61 -30.66
CA LYS A 290 20.13 5.92 -31.02
C LYS A 290 19.03 5.79 -32.07
N GLU A 291 19.19 4.91 -33.06
CA GLU A 291 18.15 4.65 -34.06
C GLU A 291 16.89 4.04 -33.44
N ILE A 292 17.03 3.05 -32.56
CA ILE A 292 15.90 2.42 -31.86
C ILE A 292 15.21 3.43 -30.95
N GLU A 293 15.95 4.25 -30.21
CA GLU A 293 15.39 5.30 -29.34
C GLU A 293 14.64 6.36 -30.13
N LEU A 294 15.23 6.88 -31.22
CA LEU A 294 14.59 7.84 -32.12
C LEU A 294 13.29 7.27 -32.70
N TYR A 295 13.34 6.05 -33.23
CA TYR A 295 12.16 5.38 -33.77
C TYR A 295 11.08 5.18 -32.70
N THR A 296 11.47 4.74 -31.50
CA THR A 296 10.54 4.55 -30.37
C THR A 296 9.82 5.85 -30.03
N LYS A 297 10.54 6.96 -29.97
CA LYS A 297 10.00 8.29 -29.72
C LYS A 297 9.04 8.73 -30.81
N GLU A 298 9.42 8.59 -32.08
CA GLU A 298 8.58 8.97 -33.23
C GLU A 298 7.33 8.11 -33.36
N PHE A 299 7.43 6.82 -33.03
CA PHE A 299 6.31 5.88 -33.08
C PHE A 299 5.32 6.09 -31.94
N LEU A 300 5.80 6.25 -30.70
CA LEU A 300 4.91 6.34 -29.52
C LEU A 300 4.31 7.73 -29.32
N LYS A 301 5.05 8.81 -29.60
CA LYS A 301 4.58 10.20 -29.32
C LYS A 301 3.23 10.53 -29.98
N PRO A 302 2.95 10.15 -31.26
CA PRO A 302 1.67 10.39 -31.90
C PRO A 302 0.50 9.59 -31.31
N LEU A 303 0.75 8.44 -30.67
CA LEU A 303 -0.32 7.64 -30.07
C LEU A 303 -1.01 8.38 -28.93
N PHE A 304 -0.31 9.29 -28.26
CA PHE A 304 -0.85 10.15 -27.21
C PHE A 304 -1.46 11.44 -27.78
N LYS A 305 -1.95 11.44 -29.03
CA LYS A 305 -2.50 12.66 -29.67
C LYS A 305 -3.77 13.20 -29.02
N SER A 306 -4.56 12.32 -28.40
CA SER A 306 -5.72 12.69 -27.56
C SER A 306 -5.40 13.75 -26.49
N TYR A 307 -4.14 13.84 -26.08
CA TYR A 307 -3.67 14.81 -25.08
C TYR A 307 -3.35 16.19 -25.64
N TYR A 308 -3.06 16.32 -26.93
CA TYR A 308 -2.80 17.62 -27.57
C TYR A 308 -4.08 18.31 -28.09
N LEU A 309 -5.23 17.62 -28.06
CA LEU A 309 -6.51 18.13 -28.56
C LEU A 309 -7.22 19.10 -27.59
N PHE A 310 -6.54 19.69 -26.61
CA PHE A 310 -7.05 20.77 -25.77
C PHE A 310 -7.53 21.96 -26.64
N PRO A 311 -8.85 22.24 -26.74
CA PRO A 311 -9.30 23.47 -27.33
C PRO A 311 -9.19 24.58 -26.28
N ASN A 312 -8.58 25.68 -26.69
CA ASN A 312 -8.58 26.96 -25.99
C ASN A 312 -9.99 27.29 -25.47
N THR A 313 -10.16 27.27 -24.15
CA THR A 313 -11.18 28.09 -23.50
C THR A 313 -10.48 29.38 -23.06
N GLU A 314 -10.65 30.41 -23.88
CA GLU A 314 -10.46 31.85 -23.62
C GLU A 314 -9.06 32.40 -23.23
N ASN A 315 -8.05 31.60 -22.88
CA ASN A 315 -6.70 32.10 -22.61
C ASN A 315 -5.71 31.73 -23.72
N LYS A 316 -5.30 32.73 -24.52
CA LYS A 316 -4.35 32.61 -25.66
C LYS A 316 -2.91 32.17 -25.30
N ASN A 317 -2.62 31.77 -24.06
CA ASN A 317 -1.25 31.55 -23.57
C ASN A 317 -0.94 30.13 -23.08
N THR A 318 -1.63 29.07 -23.53
CA THR A 318 -1.28 27.69 -23.13
C THR A 318 -0.89 26.82 -24.32
N LYS A 319 0.43 26.76 -24.62
CA LYS A 319 1.07 25.72 -25.44
C LYS A 319 1.69 24.69 -24.47
N ASP A 320 0.89 24.02 -23.65
CA ASP A 320 1.41 23.57 -22.35
C ASP A 320 1.43 22.07 -22.08
N LEU A 321 1.44 21.20 -23.10
CA LEU A 321 1.77 19.80 -22.91
C LEU A 321 2.84 19.34 -23.90
N ASP A 322 4.02 18.97 -23.40
CA ASP A 322 5.06 18.26 -24.12
C ASP A 322 5.11 16.79 -23.66
N ILE A 323 5.43 15.90 -24.60
CA ILE A 323 5.65 14.49 -24.30
C ILE A 323 7.10 14.16 -24.66
N LYS A 324 7.87 13.75 -23.65
CA LYS A 324 9.24 13.24 -23.80
C LYS A 324 9.24 11.73 -23.70
N ILE A 325 9.88 11.09 -24.67
CA ILE A 325 10.06 9.64 -24.73
C ILE A 325 11.54 9.38 -24.92
N PHE A 326 12.11 8.52 -24.07
CA PHE A 326 13.52 8.14 -24.08
C PHE A 326 13.69 6.76 -23.46
N ILE A 327 14.85 6.14 -23.67
CA ILE A 327 15.14 4.78 -23.19
C ILE A 327 16.41 4.78 -22.33
N GLU A 328 16.37 4.11 -21.17
CA GLU A 328 17.55 3.90 -20.32
C GLU A 328 17.86 2.41 -20.14
N ASN A 329 19.08 2.11 -19.65
CA ASN A 329 19.54 0.75 -19.31
C ASN A 329 19.47 -0.24 -20.48
N PHE A 330 19.91 0.21 -21.66
CA PHE A 330 20.00 -0.61 -22.86
C PHE A 330 20.88 -1.84 -22.67
N SER A 331 20.36 -3.02 -22.99
CA SER A 331 21.13 -4.26 -23.11
C SER A 331 20.62 -5.13 -24.25
N ILE A 332 21.52 -5.84 -24.92
CA ILE A 332 21.16 -6.82 -25.97
C ILE A 332 21.36 -8.20 -25.39
N LEU A 333 20.34 -9.04 -25.52
CA LEU A 333 20.39 -10.41 -25.06
C LEU A 333 19.90 -11.33 -26.18
N ASN A 334 20.57 -12.47 -26.30
CA ASN A 334 20.17 -13.51 -27.23
C ASN A 334 19.03 -14.31 -26.58
N ILE A 335 17.86 -14.37 -27.21
CA ILE A 335 16.72 -15.14 -26.70
C ILE A 335 16.94 -16.61 -27.08
N PRO A 336 17.33 -17.50 -26.13
CA PRO A 336 17.88 -18.81 -26.46
C PRO A 336 16.87 -19.74 -27.16
N LYS A 337 15.57 -19.55 -26.89
CA LYS A 337 14.50 -20.42 -27.41
C LYS A 337 14.16 -20.18 -28.89
N ASN A 338 14.42 -18.99 -29.43
CA ASN A 338 13.97 -18.61 -30.79
C ASN A 338 15.10 -18.16 -31.74
N LYS A 339 16.37 -18.11 -31.30
CA LYS A 339 17.50 -17.54 -32.08
C LYS A 339 17.22 -16.12 -32.62
N THR A 340 16.42 -15.35 -31.88
CA THR A 340 16.08 -13.96 -32.20
C THR A 340 16.79 -13.02 -31.24
N TYR A 341 17.28 -11.89 -31.76
CA TYR A 341 17.85 -10.82 -30.96
C TYR A 341 16.79 -9.73 -30.73
N ASP A 342 16.73 -9.22 -29.50
CA ASP A 342 15.92 -8.05 -29.14
C ASP A 342 16.69 -7.22 -28.11
N VAL A 343 16.11 -6.10 -27.71
CA VAL A 343 16.72 -5.10 -26.84
C VAL A 343 15.93 -4.97 -25.55
N PHE A 344 16.63 -4.99 -24.42
CA PHE A 344 16.06 -4.78 -23.10
C PHE A 344 16.43 -3.39 -22.57
N GLY A 345 15.59 -2.86 -21.69
CA GLY A 345 15.74 -1.52 -21.14
C GLY A 345 14.42 -0.95 -20.66
N LYS A 346 14.46 0.31 -20.25
CA LYS A 346 13.31 1.02 -19.68
C LYS A 346 12.85 2.12 -20.64
N ILE A 347 11.64 2.00 -21.17
CA ILE A 347 11.02 3.08 -21.96
C ILE A 347 10.32 4.04 -21.00
N PHE A 348 10.79 5.28 -20.98
CA PHE A 348 10.15 6.36 -20.24
C PHE A 348 9.25 7.16 -21.17
N ILE A 349 8.01 7.41 -20.74
CA ILE A 349 7.07 8.30 -21.43
C ILE A 349 6.61 9.33 -20.41
N ARG A 350 7.13 10.56 -20.53
CA ARG A 350 6.88 11.68 -19.63
C ARG A 350 5.97 12.70 -20.27
N PHE A 351 4.91 13.05 -19.56
CA PHE A 351 3.97 14.12 -19.85
C PHE A 351 4.38 15.34 -19.04
N ILE A 352 4.76 16.41 -19.73
CA ILE A 352 5.33 17.63 -19.16
C ILE A 352 4.39 18.78 -19.49
N THR A 353 4.01 19.53 -18.47
CA THR A 353 3.28 20.79 -18.59
C THR A 353 4.08 21.89 -17.91
N HIS A 354 3.68 23.15 -18.09
CA HIS A 354 4.30 24.26 -17.36
C HIS A 354 4.20 24.10 -15.82
N GLU A 355 3.22 23.33 -15.32
CA GLU A 355 2.99 23.13 -13.88
C GLU A 355 3.55 21.81 -13.34
N GLN A 356 3.79 20.79 -14.15
CA GLN A 356 4.06 19.42 -13.67
C GLN A 356 4.72 18.51 -14.72
N GLU A 357 5.50 17.54 -14.25
CA GLU A 357 6.03 16.41 -15.03
C GLU A 357 5.61 15.10 -14.37
N GLU A 358 4.99 14.22 -15.13
CA GLU A 358 4.60 12.87 -14.70
C GLU A 358 4.95 11.87 -15.79
N GLY A 359 5.20 10.61 -15.45
CA GLY A 359 5.61 9.63 -16.45
C GLY A 359 5.14 8.23 -16.18
N ILE A 360 5.20 7.41 -17.22
CA ILE A 360 5.04 5.95 -17.17
C ILE A 360 6.34 5.30 -17.62
N ILE A 361 6.67 4.17 -17.01
CA ILE A 361 7.88 3.40 -17.32
C ILE A 361 7.44 2.00 -17.75
N LEU A 362 7.90 1.56 -18.91
CA LEU A 362 7.87 0.17 -19.34
C LEU A 362 9.27 -0.41 -19.11
N ASP A 363 9.43 -1.22 -18.07
CA ASP A 363 10.69 -1.90 -17.76
C ASP A 363 10.68 -3.28 -18.42
N ILE A 364 11.46 -3.43 -19.47
CA ILE A 364 11.47 -4.60 -20.33
C ILE A 364 12.78 -5.33 -20.07
N ASN A 365 12.69 -6.52 -19.47
CA ASN A 365 13.83 -7.35 -19.08
C ASN A 365 13.54 -8.85 -19.35
N GLU A 366 14.50 -9.72 -19.05
CA GLU A 366 14.38 -11.17 -19.29
C GLU A 366 13.19 -11.83 -18.57
N SER A 367 12.72 -11.24 -17.46
CA SER A 367 11.59 -11.75 -16.70
C SER A 367 10.22 -11.35 -17.26
N GLY A 368 10.19 -10.34 -18.15
CA GLY A 368 8.97 -9.85 -18.78
C GLY A 368 8.93 -8.33 -18.91
N ILE A 369 7.71 -7.77 -18.92
CA ILE A 369 7.47 -6.33 -19.02
C ILE A 369 6.73 -5.88 -17.77
N ASP A 370 7.38 -5.02 -16.99
CA ASP A 370 6.75 -4.34 -15.87
C ASP A 370 6.29 -2.94 -16.26
N PHE A 371 5.16 -2.53 -15.70
CA PHE A 371 4.57 -1.20 -15.91
C PHE A 371 4.58 -0.42 -14.61
N TYR A 372 5.29 0.70 -14.59
CA TYR A 372 5.39 1.61 -13.43
C TYR A 372 4.93 3.03 -13.76
N THR A 373 4.68 3.80 -12.71
CA THR A 373 4.40 5.25 -12.82
C THR A 373 5.49 6.02 -12.08
N GLU A 374 6.04 7.04 -12.72
CA GLU A 374 7.01 7.94 -12.10
C GLU A 374 6.37 8.80 -11.00
N LYS A 375 7.21 9.28 -10.08
CA LYS A 375 6.78 10.29 -9.11
C LYS A 375 6.51 11.60 -9.84
N ARG A 376 5.35 12.20 -9.56
CA ARG A 376 4.95 13.51 -10.07
C ARG A 376 5.92 14.58 -9.57
N LYS A 377 6.45 15.39 -10.49
CA LYS A 377 7.14 16.64 -10.20
C LYS A 377 6.18 17.79 -10.51
N ILE A 378 6.19 18.85 -9.69
CA ILE A 378 5.32 20.03 -9.86
C ILE A 378 6.22 21.26 -9.90
N HIS A 379 6.09 22.08 -10.93
CA HIS A 379 6.95 23.23 -11.24
C HIS A 379 6.46 24.57 -10.63
N GLN A 380 5.17 24.72 -10.28
CA GLN A 380 4.60 26.01 -9.80
C GLN A 380 3.71 25.91 -8.53
N LEU A 381 4.08 25.08 -7.56
CA LEU A 381 3.54 25.16 -6.19
C LEU A 381 4.68 25.55 -5.25
N PRO A 382 4.41 26.19 -4.10
CA PRO A 382 5.46 26.53 -3.16
C PRO A 382 6.22 25.25 -2.81
N ASP A 383 7.47 25.19 -3.24
CA ASP A 383 8.53 24.16 -3.28
C ASP A 383 8.22 22.65 -3.20
N THR A 384 7.11 22.16 -2.62
CA THR A 384 6.65 20.76 -2.66
C THR A 384 5.14 20.64 -2.33
N ALA A 385 4.50 19.53 -2.71
CA ALA A 385 3.12 19.20 -2.29
C ALA A 385 2.95 19.19 -0.75
N GLU A 386 4.02 18.92 -0.01
CA GLU A 386 4.08 19.00 1.44
C GLU A 386 3.85 20.43 1.94
N HIS A 387 4.51 21.42 1.35
CA HIS A 387 4.36 22.83 1.76
C HIS A 387 2.93 23.33 1.52
N TRP A 388 2.30 22.97 0.40
CA TRP A 388 0.90 23.29 0.14
C TRP A 388 -0.05 22.66 1.18
N LEU A 389 0.17 21.38 1.52
CA LEU A 389 -0.61 20.72 2.55
C LEU A 389 -0.41 21.37 3.92
N ARG A 390 0.82 21.77 4.27
CA ARG A 390 1.12 22.50 5.51
C ARG A 390 0.39 23.85 5.55
N TYR A 391 0.46 24.63 4.48
CA TYR A 391 -0.29 25.87 4.36
C TYR A 391 -1.79 25.66 4.51
N LYS A 392 -2.37 24.65 3.85
CA LYS A 392 -3.81 24.34 3.97
C LYS A 392 -4.18 23.86 5.37
N VAL A 393 -3.35 23.07 6.02
CA VAL A 393 -3.52 22.68 7.43
C VAL A 393 -3.59 23.93 8.32
N ASP A 394 -2.67 24.88 8.16
CA ASP A 394 -2.64 26.12 8.94
C ASP A 394 -3.85 27.02 8.64
N TYR A 395 -4.25 27.11 7.36
CA TYR A 395 -5.44 27.86 6.94
C TYR A 395 -6.71 27.32 7.61
N VAL A 396 -6.97 26.01 7.49
CA VAL A 396 -8.18 25.37 8.03
C VAL A 396 -8.17 25.47 9.56
N LYS A 397 -7.01 25.26 10.19
CA LYS A 397 -6.85 25.39 11.65
C LYS A 397 -7.20 26.80 12.16
N LYS A 398 -6.88 27.86 11.40
CA LYS A 398 -7.17 29.25 11.78
C LYS A 398 -8.64 29.63 11.56
N ARG A 399 -9.26 29.19 10.47
CA ARG A 399 -10.58 29.70 10.01
C ARG A 399 -11.77 28.77 10.22
N ASN A 400 -11.57 27.46 10.32
CA ASN A 400 -12.67 26.48 10.31
C ASN A 400 -12.65 25.64 11.59
N LYS A 401 -13.28 26.17 12.65
CA LYS A 401 -13.39 25.51 13.96
C LYS A 401 -14.71 24.74 14.16
N ASN A 402 -15.36 24.33 13.08
CA ASN A 402 -16.55 23.49 13.13
C ASN A 402 -16.19 22.00 12.87
N PHE A 403 -17.14 21.10 13.12
CA PHE A 403 -16.94 19.65 12.94
C PHE A 403 -16.36 19.26 11.58
N TYR A 404 -16.89 19.84 10.50
CA TYR A 404 -16.43 19.56 9.13
C TYR A 404 -15.04 20.13 8.86
N GLY A 405 -14.71 21.29 9.44
CA GLY A 405 -13.35 21.82 9.50
C GLY A 405 -12.39 20.86 10.19
N PHE A 406 -12.81 20.22 11.28
CA PHE A 406 -12.00 19.20 11.95
C PHE A 406 -11.84 17.92 11.13
N LEU A 407 -12.90 17.44 10.46
CA LEU A 407 -12.82 16.32 9.51
C LEU A 407 -11.82 16.62 8.38
N PHE A 408 -11.93 17.80 7.76
CA PHE A 408 -11.07 18.19 6.66
C PHE A 408 -9.62 18.42 7.12
N LEU A 409 -9.43 19.03 8.30
CA LEU A 409 -8.12 19.17 8.92
C LEU A 409 -7.47 17.81 9.20
N ASN A 410 -8.24 16.83 9.70
CA ASN A 410 -7.76 15.47 9.91
C ASN A 410 -7.38 14.79 8.59
N PHE A 411 -8.21 14.95 7.56
CA PHE A 411 -7.90 14.47 6.21
C PHE A 411 -6.60 15.08 5.67
N LEU A 412 -6.41 16.40 5.75
CA LEU A 412 -5.19 17.08 5.30
C LEU A 412 -3.96 16.62 6.06
N LYS A 413 -4.05 16.46 7.39
CA LYS A 413 -2.97 15.90 8.21
C LYS A 413 -2.65 14.46 7.81
N MET A 414 -3.67 13.65 7.50
CA MET A 414 -3.47 12.29 6.99
C MET A 414 -2.74 12.32 5.65
N GLN A 415 -3.15 13.18 4.70
CA GLN A 415 -2.45 13.33 3.41
C GLN A 415 -1.00 13.78 3.58
N LEU A 416 -0.74 14.73 4.50
CA LEU A 416 0.61 15.20 4.80
C LEU A 416 1.49 14.05 5.32
N ARG A 417 0.92 13.23 6.20
CA ARG A 417 1.60 12.03 6.72
C ARG A 417 1.85 10.99 5.62
N LEU A 418 0.90 10.80 4.69
CA LEU A 418 1.06 9.90 3.55
C LEU A 418 2.17 10.37 2.60
N LEU A 419 2.36 11.67 2.38
CA LEU A 419 3.50 12.18 1.61
C LEU A 419 4.83 11.86 2.30
N ASN A 420 4.89 12.02 3.62
CA ASN A 420 6.09 11.72 4.40
C ASN A 420 6.39 10.20 4.48
N LYS A 421 5.45 9.31 4.11
CA LYS A 421 5.63 7.84 4.11
C LYS A 421 6.70 7.34 3.15
N GLU A 422 7.10 8.11 2.13
CA GLU A 422 8.22 7.70 1.28
C GLU A 422 9.53 7.51 2.06
N ASN A 423 9.62 8.02 3.30
CA ASN A 423 10.80 7.90 4.17
C ASN A 423 10.62 6.99 5.41
N THR A 424 9.40 6.61 5.81
CA THR A 424 9.16 5.73 6.99
C THR A 424 7.93 4.83 6.77
N GLY A 425 8.11 3.52 6.91
CA GLY A 425 7.11 2.49 6.57
C GLY A 425 5.76 2.58 7.31
N ASN A 426 4.73 1.95 6.74
CA ASN A 426 3.32 1.94 7.21
C ASN A 426 3.15 1.61 8.70
N ILE A 427 4.05 0.81 9.28
CA ILE A 427 3.94 0.35 10.66
C ILE A 427 4.18 1.47 11.69
N ASN A 428 5.05 2.45 11.41
CA ASN A 428 5.32 3.56 12.33
C ASN A 428 4.08 4.43 12.54
N TYR A 429 3.29 4.62 11.49
CA TYR A 429 2.01 5.34 11.58
C TYR A 429 0.98 4.61 12.45
N LEU A 430 0.88 3.29 12.29
CA LEU A 430 -0.01 2.48 13.11
C LEU A 430 0.50 2.39 14.55
N ILE A 431 1.81 2.29 14.76
CA ILE A 431 2.45 2.40 16.08
C ILE A 431 2.11 3.73 16.73
N GLU A 432 2.28 4.86 16.05
CA GLU A 432 1.94 6.19 16.58
C GLU A 432 0.43 6.30 16.88
N THR A 433 -0.41 5.85 15.96
CA THR A 433 -1.87 5.91 16.11
C THR A 433 -2.32 5.04 17.28
N VAL A 434 -1.78 3.83 17.40
CA VAL A 434 -2.02 2.88 18.49
C VAL A 434 -1.50 3.47 19.80
N ASN A 435 -0.27 3.98 19.86
CA ASN A 435 0.27 4.65 21.05
C ASN A 435 -0.59 5.85 21.50
N LEU A 436 -1.14 6.63 20.57
CA LEU A 436 -2.07 7.75 20.87
C LEU A 436 -3.45 7.28 21.35
N ILE A 437 -3.93 6.11 20.91
CA ILE A 437 -5.15 5.47 21.42
C ILE A 437 -4.99 5.05 22.88
N ILE A 438 -3.76 4.68 23.22
CA ILE A 438 -3.43 3.89 24.39
C ILE A 438 -2.96 4.73 25.58
N ASN A 439 -2.28 5.85 25.35
CA ASN A 439 -1.75 6.68 26.45
C ASN A 439 -2.82 7.52 27.17
N ASN A 440 -4.07 7.53 26.71
CA ASN A 440 -5.15 8.37 27.27
C ASN A 440 -6.21 7.59 28.09
N ASP A 441 -5.89 6.42 28.63
CA ASP A 441 -6.65 5.61 29.62
C ASP A 441 -8.11 5.24 29.30
N LYS A 442 -8.66 5.70 28.17
CA LYS A 442 -10.04 5.45 27.76
C LYS A 442 -10.02 4.65 26.46
N ASN A 443 -9.76 3.35 26.60
CA ASN A 443 -10.07 2.24 25.68
C ASN A 443 -11.05 2.60 24.56
N LYS A 444 -10.59 3.24 23.47
CA LYS A 444 -11.46 3.63 22.37
C LYS A 444 -10.80 3.29 21.06
N VAL A 445 -11.04 2.03 20.65
CA VAL A 445 -10.86 1.51 19.29
C VAL A 445 -11.35 2.52 18.24
N ASP A 446 -12.38 3.31 18.57
CA ASP A 446 -12.99 4.35 17.73
C ASP A 446 -11.98 5.30 17.06
N ARG A 447 -10.89 5.62 17.76
CA ARG A 447 -9.83 6.51 17.23
C ARG A 447 -9.08 5.91 16.04
N LEU A 448 -9.03 4.58 15.89
CA LEU A 448 -8.47 3.92 14.70
C LEU A 448 -9.21 4.34 13.43
N PHE A 449 -10.52 4.61 13.52
CA PHE A 449 -11.32 5.04 12.37
C PHE A 449 -11.00 6.48 11.93
N LEU A 450 -10.30 7.27 12.75
CA LEU A 450 -9.77 8.57 12.34
C LEU A 450 -8.49 8.44 11.49
N GLY A 451 -7.93 7.24 11.40
CA GLY A 451 -6.67 6.96 10.74
C GLY A 451 -6.74 6.67 9.23
N GLY A 452 -7.94 6.79 8.65
CA GLY A 452 -8.18 6.50 7.24
C GLY A 452 -8.88 5.16 7.02
N ARG A 453 -9.08 4.81 5.75
CA ARG A 453 -9.90 3.67 5.37
C ARG A 453 -9.16 2.35 5.62
N ILE A 454 -9.86 1.40 6.23
CA ILE A 454 -9.38 0.03 6.44
C ILE A 454 -9.73 -0.78 5.18
N GLU A 455 -8.87 -0.71 4.15
CA GLU A 455 -9.16 -1.33 2.85
C GLU A 455 -8.47 -2.68 2.64
N ASN A 456 -7.17 -2.74 2.89
CA ASN A 456 -6.31 -3.86 2.48
C ASN A 456 -6.09 -4.83 3.64
N ILE A 457 -6.06 -6.13 3.34
CA ILE A 457 -5.69 -7.21 4.27
C ILE A 457 -4.37 -6.95 5.02
N PHE A 458 -3.35 -6.38 4.37
CA PHE A 458 -2.08 -6.06 5.05
C PHE A 458 -2.23 -4.93 6.09
N TYR A 459 -3.13 -3.97 5.84
CA TYR A 459 -3.41 -2.91 6.79
C TYR A 459 -4.23 -3.44 7.98
N LYS A 460 -5.15 -4.38 7.72
CA LYS A 460 -5.88 -5.12 8.76
C LYS A 460 -4.91 -5.95 9.63
N GLU A 461 -3.95 -6.61 9.01
CA GLU A 461 -2.87 -7.33 9.71
C GLU A 461 -2.10 -6.39 10.64
N ASP A 462 -1.64 -5.24 10.13
CA ASP A 462 -0.86 -4.29 10.93
C ASP A 462 -1.66 -3.74 12.13
N ILE A 463 -2.97 -3.49 11.95
CA ILE A 463 -3.88 -3.11 13.05
C ILE A 463 -3.94 -4.22 14.10
N LEU A 464 -4.10 -5.48 13.70
CA LEU A 464 -4.15 -6.62 14.62
C LEU A 464 -2.83 -6.77 15.37
N VAL A 465 -1.69 -6.69 14.68
CA VAL A 465 -0.35 -6.73 15.29
C VAL A 465 -0.23 -5.68 16.39
N CYS A 466 -0.51 -4.42 16.06
CA CYS A 466 -0.34 -3.34 17.02
C CYS A 466 -1.33 -3.43 18.18
N TYR A 467 -2.61 -3.73 17.91
CA TYR A 467 -3.67 -3.77 18.91
C TYR A 467 -3.53 -4.97 19.88
N LEU A 468 -3.30 -6.17 19.35
CA LEU A 468 -3.22 -7.38 20.16
C LEU A 468 -1.94 -7.41 21.01
N LEU A 469 -0.78 -7.07 20.44
CA LEU A 469 0.48 -7.00 21.19
C LEU A 469 0.37 -5.98 22.32
N HIS A 470 -0.29 -4.85 22.06
CA HIS A 470 -0.51 -3.85 23.09
C HIS A 470 -1.29 -4.42 24.28
N ILE A 471 -2.43 -5.06 24.03
CA ILE A 471 -3.27 -5.62 25.08
C ILE A 471 -2.51 -6.69 25.88
N VAL A 472 -1.85 -7.62 25.18
CA VAL A 472 -1.18 -8.75 25.84
C VAL A 472 0.00 -8.30 26.68
N TYR A 473 0.87 -7.44 26.14
CA TYR A 473 2.15 -7.14 26.77
C TYR A 473 2.13 -5.87 27.62
N LEU A 474 1.25 -4.91 27.32
CA LEU A 474 1.14 -3.67 28.10
C LEU A 474 -0.07 -3.67 29.04
N LYS A 475 -1.04 -4.58 28.88
CA LYS A 475 -2.23 -4.75 29.74
C LYS A 475 -3.03 -3.45 29.99
N LYS A 476 -2.93 -2.45 29.10
CA LYS A 476 -3.54 -1.13 29.30
C LYS A 476 -5.01 -1.06 28.91
N SER A 477 -5.55 -2.07 28.22
CA SER A 477 -6.93 -2.04 27.72
C SER A 477 -7.62 -3.41 27.79
N LYS A 478 -8.95 -3.39 27.94
CA LYS A 478 -9.76 -4.61 27.82
C LYS A 478 -9.82 -5.04 26.35
N LEU A 479 -9.66 -6.33 26.10
CA LEU A 479 -9.82 -6.90 24.77
C LEU A 479 -11.23 -6.65 24.25
N SER A 480 -11.36 -5.89 23.17
CA SER A 480 -12.59 -5.84 22.38
C SER A 480 -12.60 -6.99 21.38
N THR A 481 -13.13 -8.14 21.82
CA THR A 481 -13.30 -9.32 20.97
C THR A 481 -14.13 -8.98 19.73
N GLN A 482 -15.20 -8.18 19.86
CA GLN A 482 -16.02 -7.75 18.73
C GLN A 482 -15.23 -7.00 17.66
N PHE A 483 -14.29 -6.13 18.06
CA PHE A 483 -13.46 -5.41 17.09
C PHE A 483 -12.57 -6.38 16.30
N ILE A 484 -11.94 -7.33 16.99
CA ILE A 484 -11.09 -8.34 16.38
C ILE A 484 -11.90 -9.23 15.44
N THR A 485 -13.07 -9.70 15.89
CA THR A 485 -13.95 -10.52 15.04
C THR A 485 -14.47 -9.75 13.85
N ASN A 486 -14.73 -8.44 13.97
CA ASN A 486 -15.14 -7.61 12.82
C ASN A 486 -14.00 -7.46 11.81
N ILE A 487 -12.74 -7.29 12.24
CA ILE A 487 -11.60 -7.23 11.32
C ILE A 487 -11.41 -8.58 10.63
N LEU A 488 -11.43 -9.68 11.37
CA LEU A 488 -11.26 -11.03 10.81
C LEU A 488 -12.42 -11.42 9.89
N GLY A 489 -13.66 -11.19 10.32
CA GLY A 489 -14.88 -11.52 9.56
C GLY A 489 -15.16 -10.58 8.39
N SER A 490 -14.36 -9.52 8.21
CA SER A 490 -14.42 -8.67 7.02
C SER A 490 -13.65 -9.23 5.82
N GLU A 491 -13.02 -10.40 5.98
CA GLU A 491 -12.28 -11.13 4.95
C GLU A 491 -12.82 -12.55 4.81
N GLU A 492 -12.54 -13.19 3.67
CA GLU A 492 -12.93 -14.57 3.41
C GLU A 492 -11.99 -15.55 4.13
N LEU A 493 -12.30 -15.84 5.41
CA LEU A 493 -11.47 -16.71 6.25
C LEU A 493 -11.41 -18.18 5.79
N SER A 494 -12.18 -18.60 4.78
CA SER A 494 -12.02 -19.89 4.11
C SER A 494 -10.77 -19.94 3.21
N ASP A 495 -10.26 -18.79 2.77
CA ASP A 495 -9.05 -18.70 1.95
C ASP A 495 -7.79 -18.88 2.80
N HIS A 496 -6.98 -19.89 2.46
CA HIS A 496 -5.71 -20.18 3.13
C HIS A 496 -4.70 -19.02 3.08
N CYS A 497 -4.70 -18.21 2.00
CA CYS A 497 -3.84 -17.04 1.89
C CYS A 497 -4.28 -15.92 2.85
N VAL A 498 -5.58 -15.73 3.03
CA VAL A 498 -6.13 -14.80 4.02
C VAL A 498 -5.78 -15.27 5.43
N GLN A 499 -5.95 -16.57 5.69
CA GLN A 499 -5.60 -17.19 6.97
C GLN A 499 -4.12 -17.01 7.33
N SER A 500 -3.20 -17.25 6.37
CA SER A 500 -1.76 -17.14 6.61
C SER A 500 -1.29 -15.72 6.89
N ILE A 501 -2.09 -14.70 6.54
CA ILE A 501 -1.82 -13.30 6.83
C ILE A 501 -2.40 -12.91 8.20
N LEU A 502 -3.69 -13.16 8.45
CA LEU A 502 -4.39 -12.58 9.61
C LEU A 502 -4.36 -13.42 10.89
N LEU A 503 -4.27 -14.76 10.78
CA LEU A 503 -4.40 -15.64 11.94
C LEU A 503 -3.13 -15.82 12.77
N PRO A 504 -1.89 -15.77 12.24
CA PRO A 504 -0.72 -16.05 13.05
C PRO A 504 -0.59 -15.15 14.28
N ILE A 505 -0.91 -13.85 14.16
CA ILE A 505 -0.84 -12.91 15.29
C ILE A 505 -1.82 -13.27 16.43
N VAL A 506 -3.02 -13.74 16.08
CA VAL A 506 -4.02 -14.20 17.06
C VAL A 506 -3.51 -15.41 17.83
N ILE A 507 -2.70 -16.24 17.18
CA ILE A 507 -2.12 -17.44 17.79
C ILE A 507 -0.88 -17.07 18.62
N TYR A 508 0.02 -16.23 18.11
CA TYR A 508 1.20 -15.74 18.85
C TYR A 508 0.86 -15.05 20.17
N THR A 509 -0.28 -14.37 20.20
CA THR A 509 -0.76 -13.64 21.38
C THR A 509 -1.51 -14.54 22.35
N GLY A 510 -1.82 -15.79 21.98
CA GLY A 510 -2.60 -16.72 22.79
C GLY A 510 -4.10 -16.40 22.85
N ILE A 511 -4.54 -15.35 22.13
CA ILE A 511 -5.93 -14.85 22.14
C ILE A 511 -6.88 -15.76 21.34
N TYR A 512 -6.32 -16.71 20.56
CA TYR A 512 -7.10 -17.67 19.78
C TYR A 512 -8.24 -18.35 20.58
N SER A 513 -7.99 -18.70 21.85
CA SER A 513 -8.96 -19.41 22.69
C SER A 513 -10.21 -18.57 22.96
N GLU A 514 -10.06 -17.25 23.06
CA GLU A 514 -11.15 -16.29 23.24
C GLU A 514 -11.87 -16.02 21.90
N CYS A 515 -11.13 -15.92 20.80
CA CYS A 515 -11.70 -15.73 19.46
C CYS A 515 -12.48 -16.96 18.95
N LYS A 516 -12.05 -18.18 19.31
CA LYS A 516 -12.69 -19.44 18.87
C LYS A 516 -14.16 -19.51 19.25
N LYS A 517 -14.52 -18.98 20.43
CA LYS A 517 -15.91 -19.00 20.94
C LYS A 517 -16.88 -18.13 20.14
N LEU A 518 -16.38 -17.08 19.48
CA LEU A 518 -17.21 -16.04 18.85
C LEU A 518 -17.28 -16.17 17.33
N LEU A 519 -16.27 -16.74 16.69
CA LEU A 519 -16.21 -16.83 15.22
C LEU A 519 -16.78 -18.15 14.67
N HIS A 520 -17.27 -19.06 15.52
CA HIS A 520 -17.70 -20.42 15.12
C HIS A 520 -16.68 -21.09 14.17
N LEU A 521 -15.38 -20.84 14.39
CA LEU A 521 -14.31 -21.31 13.52
C LEU A 521 -14.02 -22.79 13.79
N ASP A 522 -14.87 -23.67 13.27
CA ASP A 522 -14.56 -25.09 13.10
C ASP A 522 -13.44 -25.29 12.04
N LEU A 523 -13.19 -24.26 11.23
CA LEU A 523 -12.17 -24.20 10.18
C LEU A 523 -10.70 -24.24 10.68
N LEU A 524 -10.47 -24.02 11.97
CA LEU A 524 -9.12 -23.90 12.53
C LEU A 524 -8.51 -25.23 12.99
N HIS A 525 -9.16 -26.38 12.79
CA HIS A 525 -8.61 -27.68 13.23
C HIS A 525 -7.20 -28.00 12.68
N ASN A 526 -6.80 -27.37 11.56
CA ASN A 526 -5.47 -27.47 10.96
C ASN A 526 -4.57 -26.23 11.18
N TYR A 527 -4.78 -25.45 12.25
CA TYR A 527 -3.94 -24.26 12.53
C TYR A 527 -2.44 -24.60 12.55
N LEU A 528 -2.07 -25.81 12.96
CA LEU A 528 -0.68 -26.29 12.95
C LEU A 528 -0.01 -26.23 11.56
N ASN A 529 -0.79 -26.22 10.49
CA ASN A 529 -0.33 -26.17 9.11
C ASN A 529 -0.25 -24.75 8.52
N ILE A 530 -0.71 -23.72 9.23
CA ILE A 530 -0.64 -22.34 8.72
C ILE A 530 0.84 -21.91 8.67
N PRO A 531 1.40 -21.60 7.49
CA PRO A 531 2.79 -21.19 7.38
C PRO A 531 2.94 -19.79 7.98
N ILE A 532 3.94 -19.63 8.84
CA ILE A 532 4.30 -18.33 9.38
C ILE A 532 5.30 -17.70 8.43
N HIS A 533 5.01 -16.48 8.00
CA HIS A 533 5.95 -15.69 7.22
C HIS A 533 6.89 -14.89 8.11
N ILE A 534 8.20 -14.94 7.81
CA ILE A 534 9.23 -14.17 8.51
C ILE A 534 8.92 -12.66 8.53
N THR A 535 8.32 -12.14 7.46
CA THR A 535 7.95 -10.73 7.32
C THR A 535 7.02 -10.25 8.44
N GLN A 536 6.06 -11.09 8.85
CA GLN A 536 5.15 -10.77 9.94
C GLN A 536 5.86 -10.75 11.31
N LEU A 537 6.78 -11.69 11.54
CA LEU A 537 7.59 -11.69 12.77
C LEU A 537 8.49 -10.44 12.84
N LEU A 538 9.00 -9.98 11.70
CA LEU A 538 9.77 -8.73 11.64
C LEU A 538 8.90 -7.50 11.97
N LYS A 539 7.64 -7.46 11.51
CA LYS A 539 6.68 -6.41 11.90
C LYS A 539 6.43 -6.40 13.41
N ILE A 540 6.24 -7.58 14.01
CA ILE A 540 6.07 -7.73 15.46
C ILE A 540 7.30 -7.20 16.22
N LEU A 541 8.50 -7.57 15.77
CA LEU A 541 9.74 -7.07 16.36
C LEU A 541 9.86 -5.54 16.25
N GLU A 542 9.52 -4.97 15.09
CA GLU A 542 9.56 -3.50 14.89
C GLU A 542 8.61 -2.79 15.87
N TYR A 543 7.40 -3.32 16.08
CA TYR A 543 6.47 -2.82 17.10
C TYR A 543 7.06 -2.92 18.52
N LEU A 544 7.60 -4.07 18.91
CA LEU A 544 8.15 -4.28 20.26
C LEU A 544 9.39 -3.42 20.54
N ILE A 545 10.23 -3.18 19.53
CA ILE A 545 11.38 -2.26 19.63
C ILE A 545 10.87 -0.83 19.88
N SER A 546 9.78 -0.42 19.24
CA SER A 546 9.20 0.92 19.43
C SER A 546 8.66 1.16 20.85
N ILE A 547 8.23 0.10 21.55
CA ILE A 547 7.86 0.17 22.98
C ILE A 547 9.09 0.46 23.84
N ASN A 548 10.28 0.04 23.38
CA ASN A 548 11.56 0.24 24.05
C ASN A 548 11.57 -0.27 25.52
N SER A 549 10.95 -1.42 25.78
CA SER A 549 11.01 -2.11 27.07
C SER A 549 11.70 -3.47 26.91
N PRO A 550 12.88 -3.67 27.53
CA PRO A 550 13.59 -4.94 27.47
C PRO A 550 12.81 -6.08 28.14
N GLU A 551 11.99 -5.78 29.16
CA GLU A 551 11.13 -6.74 29.85
C GLU A 551 10.08 -7.30 28.90
N ILE A 552 9.35 -6.43 28.21
CA ILE A 552 8.29 -6.81 27.26
C ILE A 552 8.88 -7.59 26.09
N LEU A 553 9.99 -7.12 25.52
CA LEU A 553 10.65 -7.81 24.42
C LEU A 553 11.14 -9.21 24.84
N THR A 554 11.73 -9.34 26.05
CA THR A 554 12.17 -10.64 26.59
C THR A 554 10.99 -11.55 26.90
N GLN A 555 9.88 -11.01 27.41
CA GLN A 555 8.64 -11.76 27.65
C GLN A 555 8.04 -12.26 26.33
N TRP A 556 8.03 -11.43 25.28
CA TRP A 556 7.59 -11.86 23.96
C TRP A 556 8.45 -12.98 23.41
N PHE A 557 9.79 -12.88 23.50
CA PHE A 557 10.67 -13.99 23.10
C PHE A 557 10.36 -15.28 23.87
N LYS A 558 10.04 -15.18 25.18
CA LYS A 558 9.63 -16.34 25.97
C LYS A 558 8.35 -16.97 25.43
N SER A 559 7.33 -16.16 25.14
CA SER A 559 6.07 -16.64 24.54
C SER A 559 6.29 -17.25 23.16
N PHE A 560 7.06 -16.56 22.31
CA PHE A 560 7.40 -17.00 20.95
C PHE A 560 8.06 -18.38 20.94
N ILE A 561 9.02 -18.64 21.83
CA ILE A 561 9.69 -19.95 21.88
C ILE A 561 8.83 -21.02 22.57
N GLY A 562 7.89 -20.63 23.44
CA GLY A 562 6.98 -21.55 24.12
C GLY A 562 5.87 -22.11 23.22
N LEU A 563 5.69 -21.56 22.02
CA LEU A 563 4.79 -22.12 21.01
C LEU A 563 5.46 -23.37 20.42
N ASP A 564 5.14 -24.56 20.96
CA ASP A 564 5.58 -25.87 20.45
C ASP A 564 4.92 -26.18 19.09
N TRP A 565 5.28 -25.39 18.07
CA TRP A 565 4.62 -25.41 16.76
C TRP A 565 5.61 -25.81 15.66
N PRO A 566 5.33 -26.88 14.88
CA PRO A 566 6.25 -27.47 13.92
C PRO A 566 6.74 -26.53 12.80
N ASN A 567 6.08 -25.39 12.57
CA ASN A 567 6.36 -24.44 11.50
C ASN A 567 6.89 -23.07 11.96
N THR A 568 7.35 -22.95 13.22
CA THR A 568 7.91 -21.70 13.75
C THR A 568 9.40 -21.53 13.47
N TYR A 569 9.83 -20.27 13.33
CA TYR A 569 11.25 -19.91 13.29
C TYR A 569 11.85 -19.96 14.69
N SER A 570 13.12 -20.33 14.80
CA SER A 570 13.90 -20.11 16.01
C SER A 570 14.24 -18.62 16.21
N VAL A 571 14.60 -18.21 17.43
CA VAL A 571 15.13 -16.85 17.69
C VAL A 571 16.35 -16.57 16.83
N TYR A 572 17.21 -17.57 16.64
CA TYR A 572 18.34 -17.46 15.74
C TYR A 572 17.89 -17.16 14.32
N GLU A 573 17.00 -17.98 13.73
CA GLU A 573 16.50 -17.75 12.35
C GLU A 573 15.81 -16.40 12.21
N LEU A 574 15.02 -15.98 13.20
CA LEU A 574 14.38 -14.67 13.20
C LEU A 574 15.40 -13.53 13.13
N LEU A 575 16.38 -13.53 14.05
CA LEU A 575 17.44 -12.50 14.07
C LEU A 575 18.40 -12.63 12.89
N LYS A 576 18.55 -13.84 12.35
CA LYS A 576 19.35 -14.15 11.18
C LYS A 576 18.76 -13.43 9.96
N TYR A 577 17.49 -13.63 9.65
CA TYR A 577 16.80 -13.04 8.49
C TYR A 577 16.33 -11.59 8.70
N ALA A 578 16.46 -11.03 9.90
CA ALA A 578 16.11 -9.64 10.15
C ALA A 578 17.04 -8.64 9.43
N PRO A 579 16.54 -7.50 8.93
CA PRO A 579 17.38 -6.37 8.50
C PRO A 579 18.26 -5.84 9.63
N ILE A 580 19.42 -5.27 9.29
CA ILE A 580 20.38 -4.75 10.28
C ILE A 580 19.76 -3.73 11.25
N LYS A 581 18.85 -2.88 10.76
CA LYS A 581 18.10 -1.91 11.56
C LYS A 581 17.32 -2.58 12.70
N ILE A 582 16.63 -3.69 12.41
CA ILE A 582 15.86 -4.45 13.40
C ILE A 582 16.81 -5.14 14.38
N LYS A 583 17.89 -5.75 13.89
CA LYS A 583 18.91 -6.38 14.74
C LYS A 583 19.52 -5.40 15.75
N LEU A 584 19.87 -4.20 15.29
CA LEU A 584 20.35 -3.10 16.12
C LEU A 584 19.30 -2.67 17.14
N GLY A 585 18.04 -2.46 16.71
CA GLY A 585 16.96 -2.08 17.62
C GLY A 585 16.69 -3.13 18.71
N VAL A 586 16.76 -4.42 18.38
CA VAL A 586 16.68 -5.50 19.39
C VAL A 586 17.84 -5.38 20.37
N LEU A 587 19.08 -5.25 19.87
CA LEU A 587 20.26 -5.14 20.71
C LEU A 587 20.18 -3.90 21.62
N ASP A 588 19.78 -2.76 21.09
CA ASP A 588 19.61 -1.52 21.83
C ASP A 588 18.58 -1.66 22.95
N CYS A 589 17.43 -2.25 22.65
CA CYS A 589 16.39 -2.48 23.65
C CYS A 589 16.90 -3.40 24.78
N ILE A 590 17.39 -4.60 24.45
CA ILE A 590 17.82 -5.58 25.47
C ILE A 590 19.11 -5.20 26.21
N SER A 591 19.96 -4.37 25.61
CA SER A 591 21.17 -3.89 26.28
C SER A 591 20.99 -2.55 26.98
N ASN A 592 19.79 -1.97 26.96
CA ASN A 592 19.54 -0.58 27.37
C ASN A 592 20.58 0.37 26.76
N ASN A 593 20.68 0.39 25.43
CA ASN A 593 21.65 1.15 24.65
C ASN A 593 23.12 0.83 24.98
N GLY A 594 23.44 -0.43 25.27
CA GLY A 594 24.79 -0.92 25.54
C GLY A 594 25.21 -0.90 27.02
N ASN A 595 24.35 -0.42 27.91
CA ASN A 595 24.67 -0.24 29.34
C ASN A 595 24.56 -1.53 30.17
N THR A 596 23.86 -2.55 29.70
CA THR A 596 23.70 -3.83 30.43
C THR A 596 23.76 -5.05 29.51
N VAL A 597 24.12 -6.20 30.09
CA VAL A 597 24.08 -7.53 29.46
C VAL A 597 22.98 -8.43 30.04
N ASP A 598 22.20 -7.94 31.00
CA ASP A 598 21.35 -8.81 31.82
C ASP A 598 20.14 -9.36 31.06
N TYR A 599 19.54 -8.60 30.15
CA TYR A 599 18.48 -9.14 29.30
C TYR A 599 19.02 -10.04 28.18
N ILE A 600 20.27 -9.84 27.74
CA ILE A 600 20.96 -10.80 26.87
C ILE A 600 21.12 -12.14 27.61
N LYS A 601 21.58 -12.12 28.87
CA LYS A 601 21.65 -13.31 29.75
C LYS A 601 20.28 -13.98 29.88
N LYS A 602 19.23 -13.21 30.17
CA LYS A 602 17.85 -13.73 30.30
C LYS A 602 17.37 -14.39 29.01
N LEU A 603 17.53 -13.73 27.86
CA LEU A 603 17.14 -14.27 26.55
C LEU A 603 17.85 -15.60 26.25
N VAL A 604 19.17 -15.66 26.43
CA VAL A 604 19.94 -16.89 26.18
C VAL A 604 19.53 -18.00 27.15
N LYS A 605 19.25 -17.68 28.42
CA LYS A 605 18.73 -18.66 29.39
C LYS A 605 17.37 -19.23 28.96
N ILE A 606 16.50 -18.42 28.37
CA ILE A 606 15.22 -18.87 27.81
C ILE A 606 15.47 -19.80 26.63
N VAL A 607 16.30 -19.41 25.67
CA VAL A 607 16.62 -20.21 24.48
C VAL A 607 17.30 -21.53 24.83
N LYS A 608 18.11 -21.57 25.89
CA LYS A 608 18.71 -22.82 26.36
C LYS A 608 17.67 -23.81 26.91
N LYS A 609 16.55 -23.33 27.48
CA LYS A 609 15.55 -24.21 28.11
C LYS A 609 14.56 -24.85 27.12
N THR A 610 14.64 -24.54 25.82
CA THR A 610 13.57 -24.88 24.88
C THR A 610 13.81 -26.19 24.16
N LYS A 611 12.75 -27.03 24.13
CA LYS A 611 12.75 -28.40 23.62
C LYS A 611 12.38 -28.52 22.13
N ASN A 612 12.32 -27.39 21.40
CA ASN A 612 11.81 -27.32 20.02
C ASN A 612 12.37 -28.44 19.11
N ILE A 613 11.43 -29.18 18.49
CA ILE A 613 11.60 -30.47 17.78
C ILE A 613 12.46 -30.36 16.51
N ARG A 614 12.57 -29.17 15.89
CA ARG A 614 13.45 -28.94 14.72
C ARG A 614 14.94 -29.07 15.03
N TYR A 615 15.31 -29.23 16.29
CA TYR A 615 16.66 -29.51 16.74
C TYR A 615 16.77 -30.97 17.19
N ASN A 616 16.71 -31.91 16.25
CA ASN A 616 17.20 -33.26 16.51
C ASN A 616 18.71 -33.17 16.78
N GLY A 617 19.08 -33.32 18.06
CA GLY A 617 20.45 -33.28 18.55
C GLY A 617 20.63 -32.29 19.70
N ASN A 618 21.00 -32.83 20.87
CA ASN A 618 21.49 -32.06 22.01
C ASN A 618 22.57 -31.06 21.57
N CYS A 619 22.23 -29.78 21.45
CA CYS A 619 23.24 -28.73 21.40
C CYS A 619 22.70 -27.39 21.89
N HIS A 620 22.33 -27.32 23.17
CA HIS A 620 22.09 -26.04 23.87
C HIS A 620 23.25 -25.04 23.67
N ILE A 621 24.47 -25.57 23.49
CA ILE A 621 25.69 -24.82 23.18
C ILE A 621 25.58 -24.10 21.83
N ARG A 622 25.19 -24.80 20.75
CA ARG A 622 25.02 -24.21 19.42
C ARG A 622 23.96 -23.13 19.41
N LYS A 623 22.78 -23.39 20.01
CA LYS A 623 21.70 -22.41 20.12
C LYS A 623 22.15 -21.11 20.80
N SER A 624 22.96 -21.21 21.86
CA SER A 624 23.50 -20.02 22.53
C SER A 624 24.61 -19.33 21.75
N ASN A 625 25.53 -20.08 21.14
CA ASN A 625 26.62 -19.53 20.34
C ASN A 625 26.10 -18.75 19.14
N GLU A 626 25.07 -19.26 18.46
CA GLU A 626 24.40 -18.61 17.33
C GLU A 626 23.87 -17.21 17.69
N ILE A 627 23.24 -17.05 18.85
CA ILE A 627 22.76 -15.74 19.34
C ILE A 627 23.92 -14.82 19.70
N PHE A 628 24.94 -15.34 20.40
CA PHE A 628 26.10 -14.53 20.78
C PHE A 628 26.89 -14.04 19.58
N LEU A 629 27.02 -14.85 18.52
CA LEU A 629 27.66 -14.47 17.27
C LEU A 629 26.87 -13.38 16.53
N ILE A 630 25.54 -13.43 16.53
CA ILE A 630 24.73 -12.36 15.97
C ILE A 630 24.99 -11.04 16.73
N PHE A 631 24.86 -11.03 18.05
CA PHE A 631 25.06 -9.82 18.85
C PHE A 631 26.51 -9.32 18.84
N LEU A 632 27.49 -10.21 18.79
CA LEU A 632 28.90 -9.84 18.64
C LEU A 632 29.14 -9.11 17.32
N GLY A 633 28.62 -9.65 16.21
CA GLY A 633 28.73 -9.03 14.89
C GLY A 633 28.10 -7.64 14.86
N ILE A 634 26.87 -7.51 15.35
CA ILE A 634 26.16 -6.21 15.40
C ILE A 634 26.92 -5.21 16.26
N SER A 635 27.44 -5.65 17.42
CA SER A 635 28.14 -4.78 18.36
C SER A 635 29.42 -4.19 17.77
N CYS A 636 30.09 -4.90 16.85
CA CYS A 636 31.29 -4.40 16.18
C CYS A 636 31.04 -3.15 15.34
N HIS A 637 29.81 -2.89 14.88
CA HIS A 637 29.48 -1.69 14.10
C HIS A 637 29.51 -0.40 14.93
N ASN A 638 29.41 -0.50 16.26
CA ASN A 638 29.58 0.63 17.16
C ASN A 638 30.36 0.18 18.39
N LYS A 639 31.66 -0.06 18.17
CA LYS A 639 32.60 -0.55 19.18
C LYS A 639 32.58 0.30 20.45
N THR A 640 32.54 1.63 20.32
CA THR A 640 32.57 2.55 21.46
C THR A 640 31.34 2.35 22.35
N LYS A 641 30.14 2.28 21.76
CA LYS A 641 28.88 2.06 22.49
C LYS A 641 28.80 0.66 23.11
N TYR A 642 29.20 -0.38 22.39
CA TYR A 642 28.95 -1.78 22.79
C TYR A 642 30.17 -2.52 23.33
N THR A 643 31.19 -1.80 23.78
CA THR A 643 32.45 -2.39 24.27
C THR A 643 32.23 -3.53 25.29
N ASN A 644 31.34 -3.33 26.26
CA ASN A 644 31.03 -4.34 27.29
C ASN A 644 30.26 -5.54 26.73
N ILE A 645 29.39 -5.30 25.74
CA ILE A 645 28.63 -6.34 25.06
C ILE A 645 29.54 -7.22 24.21
N ILE A 646 30.47 -6.62 23.46
CA ILE A 646 31.47 -7.35 22.64
C ILE A 646 32.23 -8.33 23.53
N LYS A 647 32.78 -7.85 24.66
CA LYS A 647 33.52 -8.68 25.60
C LYS A 647 32.64 -9.80 26.16
N TYR A 648 31.44 -9.47 26.64
CA TYR A 648 30.53 -10.45 27.23
C TYR A 648 30.09 -11.53 26.24
N CYS A 649 29.66 -11.14 25.04
CA CYS A 649 29.24 -12.07 23.98
C CYS A 649 30.40 -12.99 23.58
N TYR A 650 31.60 -12.43 23.37
CA TYR A 650 32.78 -13.22 23.07
C TYR A 650 33.08 -14.22 24.20
N ASP A 651 33.17 -13.76 25.45
CA ASP A 651 33.47 -14.63 26.60
C ASP A 651 32.44 -15.75 26.77
N SER A 652 31.17 -15.48 26.47
CA SER A 652 30.06 -16.42 26.61
C SER A 652 29.98 -17.50 25.51
N ILE A 653 30.67 -17.33 24.39
CA ILE A 653 30.76 -18.36 23.34
C ILE A 653 31.54 -19.57 23.87
N VAL A 654 30.94 -20.75 23.82
CA VAL A 654 31.60 -22.00 24.21
C VAL A 654 32.28 -22.61 23.00
N TYR A 655 33.57 -22.90 23.10
CA TYR A 655 34.32 -23.51 22.00
C TYR A 655 33.99 -24.99 21.83
N ASN A 656 33.53 -25.36 20.64
CA ASN A 656 33.41 -26.74 20.16
C ASN A 656 33.92 -26.81 18.70
N ASN A 657 34.20 -28.00 18.17
CA ASN A 657 34.71 -28.18 16.80
C ASN A 657 33.73 -27.74 15.69
N SER A 658 32.57 -27.16 16.04
CA SER A 658 31.49 -26.76 15.14
C SER A 658 30.93 -25.36 15.48
N ILE A 659 31.81 -24.38 15.75
CA ILE A 659 31.40 -22.97 15.69
C ILE A 659 31.20 -22.61 14.21
N THR A 660 29.98 -22.81 13.72
CA THR A 660 29.58 -22.37 12.38
C THR A 660 28.51 -21.29 12.50
N LEU A 661 28.82 -20.10 12.00
CA LEU A 661 27.83 -19.08 11.71
C LEU A 661 27.29 -19.43 10.33
N ILE A 662 25.99 -19.69 10.19
CA ILE A 662 25.40 -19.97 8.88
C ILE A 662 25.03 -18.62 8.25
N TYR A 663 25.71 -18.26 7.16
CA TYR A 663 25.51 -17.04 6.36
C TYR A 663 24.06 -16.61 6.15
N THR A 664 23.88 -15.30 5.96
CA THR A 664 22.66 -14.66 5.49
C THR A 664 22.94 -13.82 4.27
N GLY A 665 22.18 -14.01 3.20
CA GLY A 665 22.33 -13.30 1.92
C GLY A 665 22.12 -11.79 1.93
N ASP A 666 21.95 -11.15 3.09
CA ASP A 666 21.67 -9.70 3.22
C ASP A 666 22.78 -8.90 3.92
N THR A 667 23.85 -9.55 4.40
CA THR A 667 24.99 -8.82 4.98
C THR A 667 25.96 -8.43 3.88
N SER A 668 25.99 -7.14 3.55
CA SER A 668 26.99 -6.55 2.64
C SER A 668 28.42 -7.00 3.01
N PRO A 669 29.33 -7.24 2.05
CA PRO A 669 30.74 -7.47 2.33
C PRO A 669 31.36 -6.41 3.26
N VAL A 670 30.84 -5.18 3.24
CA VAL A 670 31.21 -4.08 4.15
C VAL A 670 30.88 -4.41 5.61
N TYR A 671 29.74 -5.05 5.87
CA TYR A 671 29.33 -5.50 7.20
C TYR A 671 30.35 -6.48 7.77
N ILE A 672 30.64 -7.55 7.03
CA ILE A 672 31.56 -8.60 7.47
C ILE A 672 32.99 -8.05 7.63
N ARG A 673 33.44 -7.18 6.73
CA ARG A 673 34.75 -6.53 6.82
C ARG A 673 34.89 -5.69 8.09
N THR A 674 33.84 -4.96 8.46
CA THR A 674 33.81 -4.16 9.70
C THR A 674 33.96 -5.04 10.93
N VAL A 675 33.17 -6.13 11.01
CA VAL A 675 33.27 -7.11 12.11
C VAL A 675 34.67 -7.70 12.19
N TYR A 676 35.23 -8.12 11.05
CA TYR A 676 36.58 -8.68 10.99
C TYR A 676 37.64 -7.70 11.51
N GLN A 677 37.62 -6.44 11.04
CA GLN A 677 38.56 -5.41 11.46
C GLN A 677 38.49 -5.13 12.96
N VAL A 678 37.29 -5.02 13.53
CA VAL A 678 37.11 -4.76 14.97
C VAL A 678 37.59 -5.94 15.81
N LEU A 679 37.30 -7.18 15.40
CA LEU A 679 37.79 -8.37 16.10
C LEU A 679 39.32 -8.48 16.05
N VAL A 680 39.95 -8.10 14.93
CA VAL A 680 41.42 -8.04 14.81
C VAL A 680 42.02 -6.99 15.75
N GLN A 681 41.42 -5.80 15.82
CA GLN A 681 41.85 -4.74 16.74
C GLN A 681 41.71 -5.16 18.21
N GLU A 682 40.63 -5.87 18.56
CA GLU A 682 40.38 -6.31 19.95
C GLU A 682 41.09 -7.63 20.31
N LYS A 683 41.90 -8.21 19.42
CA LYS A 683 42.56 -9.52 19.61
C LYS A 683 43.24 -9.65 20.97
N MET A 684 44.04 -8.66 21.37
CA MET A 684 44.79 -8.68 22.63
C MET A 684 43.86 -8.70 23.85
N ARG A 685 42.73 -7.99 23.77
CA ARG A 685 41.74 -7.91 24.84
C ARG A 685 40.85 -9.16 24.92
N LEU A 686 40.58 -9.80 23.79
CA LEU A 686 39.74 -10.99 23.70
C LEU A 686 40.50 -12.30 24.01
N CYS A 687 41.82 -12.35 23.77
CA CYS A 687 42.63 -13.58 23.90
C CYS A 687 43.29 -13.80 25.29
N VAL A 688 42.80 -13.17 26.36
CA VAL A 688 43.49 -13.11 27.67
C VAL A 688 43.55 -14.46 28.42
N LYS A 689 42.72 -15.46 28.07
CA LYS A 689 42.68 -16.79 28.73
C LYS A 689 43.40 -17.87 27.89
N SER A 690 43.95 -18.90 28.53
CA SER A 690 44.82 -19.96 27.94
C SER A 690 44.20 -20.86 26.85
N SER A 691 42.90 -20.72 26.55
CA SER A 691 42.22 -21.33 25.39
C SER A 691 41.74 -20.31 24.33
N GLY A 692 42.04 -19.03 24.55
CA GLY A 692 41.51 -17.88 23.81
C GLY A 692 41.93 -17.83 22.35
N ILE A 693 43.15 -18.27 22.00
CA ILE A 693 43.65 -18.19 20.61
C ILE A 693 42.88 -19.14 19.67
N ARG A 694 42.59 -20.37 20.10
CA ARG A 694 41.83 -21.35 19.28
C ARG A 694 40.39 -20.90 19.10
N LYS A 695 39.75 -20.44 20.18
CA LYS A 695 38.40 -19.84 20.14
C LYS A 695 38.36 -18.59 19.27
N TYR A 696 39.33 -17.68 19.41
CA TYR A 696 39.48 -16.49 18.58
C TYR A 696 39.58 -16.84 17.10
N LYS A 697 40.45 -17.80 16.74
CA LYS A 697 40.58 -18.27 15.35
C LYS A 697 39.26 -18.81 14.81
N ALA A 698 38.53 -19.61 15.58
CA ALA A 698 37.25 -20.17 15.15
C ALA A 698 36.14 -19.11 15.00
N VAL A 699 36.02 -18.18 15.95
CA VAL A 699 35.07 -17.05 15.85
C VAL A 699 35.41 -16.16 14.66
N LEU A 700 36.69 -15.81 14.47
CA LEU A 700 37.14 -15.00 13.34
C LEU A 700 36.90 -15.71 12.00
N TYR A 701 37.16 -17.02 11.93
CA TYR A 701 36.90 -17.85 10.76
C TYR A 701 35.41 -17.88 10.40
N SER A 702 34.52 -17.92 11.39
CA SER A 702 33.07 -17.92 11.17
C SER A 702 32.55 -16.67 10.45
N TYR A 703 33.28 -15.55 10.49
CA TYR A 703 33.00 -14.36 9.67
C TYR A 703 33.84 -14.34 8.38
N ARG A 704 35.09 -14.83 8.41
CA ARG A 704 36.03 -14.78 7.26
C ARG A 704 35.57 -15.57 6.04
N ILE A 705 34.92 -16.72 6.21
CA ILE A 705 34.42 -17.58 5.10
C ILE A 705 33.55 -16.78 4.09
N TYR A 706 33.04 -15.62 4.48
CA TYR A 706 32.15 -14.77 3.70
C TYR A 706 32.82 -13.53 3.07
N LEU A 707 34.12 -13.34 3.27
CA LEU A 707 34.92 -12.36 2.51
C LEU A 707 35.55 -12.97 1.26
N ASP A 708 35.68 -14.30 1.23
CA ASP A 708 36.30 -15.07 0.15
C ASP A 708 35.27 -15.62 -0.87
N LYS A 709 33.98 -15.27 -0.71
CA LYS A 709 32.86 -15.52 -1.64
C LYS A 709 32.31 -14.20 -2.14
#